data_AF-A0A355E701-F1
#
_entry.id   AF-A0A355E701-F1
#
_cell.length_a   1.000
_cell.length_b   1.000
_cell.length_c   1.000
_cell.angle_alpha   90.00
_cell.angle_beta   90.00
_cell.angle_gamma   90.00
#
_symmetry.space_group_name_H-M   'P 1'
#
loop_
_entity.id
_entity.type
_entity.pdbx_description
1 polymer ?
#
loop_
_entity_poly.entity_id
_entity_poly.type
_entity_poly.pdbx_seq_one_letter_code
_entity_poly.pdbx_strand_id
1 'polypeptide(L)'
;MRLPRILLTFLALGAVSLQWAQWSVHPQRSVVESRVGSAEAFFHGMPDPGISLAMPLSAVLEALAGAHAPPLLRRYGPRLVMAASLILVYCLGRLLFGGLCGVLALLVCAVLGLIWFVDSQEHVAYVLLLLLTAVFAAWRGRAPSPLRSAGLGLAIGVSLLVRSPLALYPLVLSLYDWLAWRGRPARERWANLLPLWILPALLLSPWVHMNRVVHREFIPLEKGRAELGLAAGALGVVPGMDVDRLRDGLQLPPGSGIVSWAAGEVVRHPGRFVAACAARTGLAMSEHWVLLFLFLAAAWLFRGREDVRQTALLAAYFVAVHVPVGFVGRYLAPVWPIMAVLGTGLVSRLWDSPSRPAEARASVAFAALLLAAAAGLGLYADALAWSYPLRLDGSMRGLSAALKRHPEDPWLWSERGRRLMGLGLPSDAEAAFARALSLDPGPERKRDHAWALIAGGHERAAEPGQDLLLEALRLLSLGREDDAALVFNRARSLSAAASCHVGLMRTEREAALRQRFCSEDGGASEALWGLSAGLPFGRRAAVLERLGRVPGVDAEVRLRAARFLAETGKTRAAAAILETLSRDAVRKDEARAWLARVLSMEGRGEAALRLLRENGAVLPFRFWAAFSAAARGQGQKAVALAALDRSGGINADPESRVLPLLYAGLGAKPQAAELLARSLLDGPEAAAPWLWIETAAAARLLGDSAAERTALERAGPRPWNAADLEPMLAFFQSIGDPGGALPGLDILAEKYPSADGWAALASAAANAGKASRAREAAAAGLALGPSPELKLRFALLLQRAGDCRSAVAALGSLTEVPGTAAAALRARGICRHLAGAAADAVADLRLAVAAAPEELSSYLTLAAIHESRRRYGEALAVYDAGLALEPSDADLGLSLQLRSSRDELCARRSGLCP
;
A
#
# COMPACT_ATOMS: atom_id res chain seq x y z
N MET A 1 -24.78 -59.34 -6.73
CA MET A 1 -23.97 -58.11 -6.92
C MET A 1 -24.58 -56.81 -6.37
N ARG A 2 -25.83 -56.75 -5.85
CA ARG A 2 -26.41 -55.52 -5.26
C ARG A 2 -25.96 -55.22 -3.81
N LEU A 3 -25.77 -56.26 -2.99
CA LEU A 3 -25.36 -56.14 -1.57
C LEU A 3 -24.02 -55.38 -1.36
N PRO A 4 -22.94 -55.65 -2.13
CA PRO A 4 -21.66 -54.95 -1.98
C PRO A 4 -21.74 -53.46 -2.31
N ARG A 5 -22.59 -53.09 -3.29
CA ARG A 5 -22.80 -51.69 -3.69
C ARG A 5 -23.51 -50.88 -2.61
N ILE A 6 -24.52 -51.48 -1.97
CA ILE A 6 -25.26 -50.86 -0.87
C ILE A 6 -24.32 -50.66 0.32
N LEU A 7 -23.55 -51.68 0.70
CA LEU A 7 -22.58 -51.60 1.80
C LEU A 7 -21.51 -50.52 1.56
N LEU A 8 -20.92 -50.47 0.37
CA LEU A 8 -19.94 -49.43 0.01
C LEU A 8 -20.53 -48.02 0.04
N THR A 9 -21.81 -47.88 -0.35
CA THR A 9 -22.51 -46.59 -0.28
C THR A 9 -22.71 -46.15 1.17
N PHE A 10 -23.13 -47.07 2.07
CA PHE A 10 -23.23 -46.78 3.49
C PHE A 10 -21.88 -46.44 4.12
N LEU A 11 -20.80 -47.16 3.76
CA LEU A 11 -19.45 -46.85 4.23
C LEU A 11 -18.97 -45.48 3.76
N ALA A 12 -19.20 -45.13 2.50
CA ALA A 12 -18.85 -43.81 1.97
C ALA A 12 -19.62 -42.70 2.70
N LEU A 13 -20.94 -42.86 2.88
CA LEU A 13 -21.77 -41.89 3.60
C LEU A 13 -21.37 -41.77 5.08
N GLY A 14 -21.06 -42.89 5.74
CA GLY A 14 -20.57 -42.92 7.12
C GLY A 14 -19.22 -42.20 7.27
N ALA A 15 -18.26 -42.47 6.38
CA ALA A 15 -16.96 -41.81 6.37
C ALA A 15 -17.07 -40.30 6.13
N VAL A 16 -17.90 -39.89 5.16
CA VAL A 16 -18.20 -38.46 4.91
C VAL A 16 -18.83 -37.82 6.15
N SER A 17 -19.78 -38.49 6.81
CA SER A 17 -20.45 -37.97 8.00
C SER A 17 -19.48 -37.78 9.18
N LEU A 18 -18.58 -38.73 9.41
CA LEU A 18 -17.56 -38.64 10.46
C LEU A 18 -16.61 -37.46 10.22
N GLN A 19 -16.12 -37.35 8.99
CA GLN A 19 -15.21 -36.29 8.58
C GLN A 19 -15.88 -34.92 8.59
N TRP A 20 -17.16 -34.84 8.23
CA TRP A 20 -17.97 -33.63 8.35
C TRP A 20 -18.14 -33.19 9.81
N ALA A 21 -18.32 -34.14 10.73
CA ALA A 21 -18.39 -33.86 12.16
C ALA A 21 -17.06 -33.29 12.68
N GLN A 22 -15.92 -33.89 12.32
CA GLN A 22 -14.58 -33.42 12.72
C GLN A 22 -14.30 -32.00 12.22
N TRP A 23 -14.59 -31.72 10.95
CA TRP A 23 -14.38 -30.40 10.37
C TRP A 23 -15.30 -29.34 11.01
N SER A 24 -16.49 -29.72 11.46
CA SER A 24 -17.44 -28.81 12.12
C SER A 24 -17.02 -28.39 13.54
N VAL A 25 -16.09 -29.11 14.17
CA VAL A 25 -15.59 -28.84 15.52
C VAL A 25 -14.41 -27.83 15.51
N HIS A 26 -13.67 -27.73 14.39
CA HIS A 26 -12.58 -26.77 14.26
C HIS A 26 -13.08 -25.45 13.64
N PRO A 27 -13.08 -24.33 14.38
CA PRO A 27 -13.48 -23.04 13.82
C PRO A 27 -12.51 -22.62 12.69
N GLN A 28 -13.06 -22.32 11.51
CA GLN A 28 -12.33 -21.69 10.41
C GLN A 28 -11.90 -20.28 10.82
N ARG A 29 -10.71 -20.11 11.38
CA ARG A 29 -10.18 -18.81 11.82
C ARG A 29 -8.72 -18.62 11.41
N SER A 30 -8.38 -18.94 10.18
CA SER A 30 -7.12 -18.51 9.56
C SER A 30 -7.38 -17.72 8.28
N VAL A 31 -8.35 -16.80 8.32
CA VAL A 31 -8.47 -15.83 7.24
C VAL A 31 -7.30 -14.86 7.41
N VAL A 32 -6.46 -14.77 6.38
CA VAL A 32 -5.34 -13.81 6.36
C VAL A 32 -5.95 -12.42 6.21
N GLU A 33 -5.95 -11.66 7.29
CA GLU A 33 -6.51 -10.31 7.49
C GLU A 33 -6.31 -9.36 6.30
N SER A 34 -5.11 -9.33 5.71
CA SER A 34 -4.81 -8.48 4.56
C SER A 34 -5.69 -8.77 3.35
N ARG A 35 -6.13 -10.02 3.15
CA ARG A 35 -7.05 -10.39 2.05
C ARG A 35 -8.47 -9.90 2.30
N VAL A 36 -8.94 -9.90 3.55
CA VAL A 36 -10.26 -9.35 3.89
C VAL A 36 -10.25 -7.85 3.70
N GLY A 37 -9.18 -7.16 4.11
CA GLY A 37 -9.01 -5.73 3.88
C GLY A 37 -9.12 -5.35 2.40
N SER A 38 -8.34 -6.00 1.54
CA SER A 38 -8.41 -5.76 0.09
C SER A 38 -9.76 -6.14 -0.52
N ALA A 39 -10.41 -7.20 -0.02
CA ALA A 39 -11.73 -7.62 -0.47
C ALA A 39 -12.85 -6.61 -0.13
N GLU A 40 -12.84 -6.10 1.09
CA GLU A 40 -13.77 -5.06 1.55
C GLU A 40 -13.52 -3.74 0.80
N ALA A 41 -12.26 -3.38 0.58
CA ALA A 41 -11.89 -2.23 -0.22
C ALA A 41 -12.41 -2.34 -1.68
N PHE A 42 -12.26 -3.51 -2.30
CA PHE A 42 -12.82 -3.82 -3.61
C PHE A 42 -14.35 -3.69 -3.66
N PHE A 43 -15.02 -4.20 -2.62
CA PHE A 43 -16.47 -4.14 -2.50
C PHE A 43 -16.96 -2.69 -2.39
N HIS A 44 -16.38 -1.91 -1.47
CA HIS A 44 -16.82 -0.54 -1.19
C HIS A 44 -16.29 0.52 -2.17
N GLY A 45 -15.29 0.20 -3.00
CA GLY A 45 -14.65 1.17 -3.88
C GLY A 45 -13.65 2.07 -3.13
N MET A 46 -12.95 1.50 -2.14
CA MET A 46 -11.93 2.18 -1.37
C MET A 46 -10.53 1.84 -1.91
N PRO A 47 -9.57 2.76 -1.89
CA PRO A 47 -8.21 2.47 -2.33
C PRO A 47 -7.52 1.49 -1.38
N ASP A 48 -6.86 0.49 -1.94
CA ASP A 48 -6.00 -0.45 -1.21
C ASP A 48 -4.77 -0.81 -2.05
N PRO A 49 -3.54 -0.76 -1.50
CA PRO A 49 -2.32 -1.14 -2.23
C PRO A 49 -2.31 -2.60 -2.71
N GLY A 50 -3.03 -3.47 -2.00
CA GLY A 50 -3.17 -4.90 -2.27
C GLY A 50 -4.39 -5.28 -3.12
N ILE A 51 -5.09 -4.31 -3.72
CA ILE A 51 -6.38 -4.55 -4.41
C ILE A 51 -6.31 -5.64 -5.49
N SER A 52 -5.17 -5.78 -6.17
CA SER A 52 -4.96 -6.77 -7.24
C SER A 52 -4.17 -7.99 -6.78
N LEU A 53 -3.98 -8.19 -5.48
CA LEU A 53 -3.30 -9.35 -4.90
C LEU A 53 -4.18 -10.62 -4.97
N ALA A 54 -5.50 -10.47 -4.99
CA ALA A 54 -6.47 -11.54 -5.18
C ALA A 54 -7.33 -11.28 -6.44
N MET A 55 -7.72 -12.34 -7.15
CA MET A 55 -8.62 -12.25 -8.30
C MET A 55 -10.04 -11.81 -7.87
N PRO A 56 -10.85 -11.21 -8.76
CA PRO A 56 -12.05 -10.46 -8.35
C PRO A 56 -13.13 -11.33 -7.70
N LEU A 57 -13.35 -12.56 -8.19
CA LEU A 57 -14.30 -13.47 -7.55
C LEU A 57 -13.78 -13.98 -6.21
N SER A 58 -12.46 -14.14 -6.05
CA SER A 58 -11.87 -14.43 -4.74
C SER A 58 -12.15 -13.30 -3.74
N ALA A 59 -12.00 -12.04 -4.15
CA ALA A 59 -12.30 -10.88 -3.31
C ALA A 59 -13.78 -10.85 -2.92
N VAL A 60 -14.70 -11.05 -3.86
CA VAL A 60 -16.14 -11.11 -3.57
C VAL A 60 -16.50 -12.23 -2.59
N LEU A 61 -15.93 -13.42 -2.77
CA LEU A 61 -16.19 -14.55 -1.88
C LEU A 61 -15.73 -14.27 -0.43
N GLU A 62 -14.57 -13.63 -0.25
CA GLU A 62 -14.07 -13.23 1.07
C GLU A 62 -14.94 -12.13 1.70
N ALA A 63 -15.33 -11.09 0.94
CA ALA A 63 -16.22 -10.03 1.43
C ALA A 63 -17.61 -10.58 1.84
N LEU A 64 -18.18 -11.51 1.04
CA LEU A 64 -19.43 -12.18 1.38
C LEU A 64 -19.29 -13.01 2.66
N ALA A 65 -18.19 -13.74 2.82
CA ALA A 65 -17.93 -14.53 4.03
C ALA A 65 -17.72 -13.66 5.27
N GLY A 66 -17.16 -12.46 5.09
CA GLY A 66 -16.91 -11.45 6.13
C GLY A 66 -18.20 -10.78 6.61
N ALA A 67 -18.66 -9.74 5.91
CA ALA A 67 -19.74 -8.86 6.38
C ALA A 67 -21.00 -8.88 5.51
N HIS A 68 -20.91 -9.29 4.23
CA HIS A 68 -21.96 -8.98 3.24
C HIS A 68 -22.99 -10.08 2.99
N ALA A 69 -22.74 -11.33 3.39
CA ALA A 69 -23.72 -12.40 3.28
C ALA A 69 -24.61 -12.54 4.53
N PRO A 70 -25.87 -13.02 4.39
CA PRO A 70 -26.73 -13.33 5.53
C PRO A 70 -26.03 -14.28 6.53
N PRO A 71 -26.29 -14.17 7.85
CA PRO A 71 -25.60 -14.96 8.88
C PRO A 71 -25.63 -16.48 8.64
N LEU A 72 -26.74 -17.00 8.09
CA LEU A 72 -26.85 -18.41 7.72
C LEU A 72 -25.89 -18.79 6.59
N LEU A 73 -25.76 -17.94 5.57
CA LEU A 73 -24.87 -18.18 4.43
C LEU A 73 -23.39 -18.05 4.84
N ARG A 74 -23.05 -17.11 5.72
CA ARG A 74 -21.69 -17.03 6.30
C ARG A 74 -21.33 -18.29 7.09
N ARG A 75 -22.27 -18.81 7.89
CA ARG A 75 -22.05 -19.98 8.74
C ARG A 75 -22.03 -21.32 7.98
N TYR A 76 -22.87 -21.46 6.96
CA TYR A 76 -23.09 -22.74 6.27
C TYR A 76 -22.66 -22.73 4.79
N GLY A 77 -22.37 -21.59 4.18
CA GLY A 77 -21.92 -21.49 2.79
C GLY A 77 -20.72 -22.38 2.46
N PRO A 78 -19.63 -22.35 3.24
CA PRO A 78 -18.45 -23.17 2.97
C PRO A 78 -18.77 -24.68 3.01
N ARG A 79 -19.70 -25.07 3.90
CA ARG A 79 -20.23 -26.43 4.01
C ARG A 79 -21.02 -26.83 2.75
N LEU A 80 -21.88 -25.94 2.25
CA LEU A 80 -22.65 -26.20 1.03
C LEU A 80 -21.73 -26.38 -0.19
N VAL A 81 -20.69 -25.55 -0.32
CA VAL A 81 -19.68 -25.68 -1.38
C VAL A 81 -18.93 -27.01 -1.25
N MET A 82 -18.60 -27.43 -0.03
CA MET A 82 -17.97 -28.72 0.23
C MET A 82 -18.85 -29.90 -0.18
N ALA A 83 -20.12 -29.87 0.22
CA ALA A 83 -21.10 -30.89 -0.16
C ALA A 83 -21.27 -30.96 -1.69
N ALA A 84 -21.31 -29.82 -2.37
CA ALA A 84 -21.35 -29.74 -3.82
C ALA A 84 -20.09 -30.37 -4.47
N SER A 85 -18.89 -30.11 -3.92
CA SER A 85 -17.64 -30.73 -4.39
C SER A 85 -17.66 -32.25 -4.27
N LEU A 86 -18.19 -32.81 -3.17
CA LEU A 86 -18.35 -34.26 -3.03
C LEU A 86 -19.31 -34.84 -4.07
N ILE A 87 -20.46 -34.18 -4.29
CA ILE A 87 -21.40 -34.61 -5.32
C ILE A 87 -20.73 -34.54 -6.70
N LEU A 88 -19.86 -33.56 -6.95
CA LEU A 88 -19.08 -33.48 -8.19
C LEU A 88 -18.07 -34.63 -8.35
N VAL A 89 -17.40 -35.06 -7.27
CA VAL A 89 -16.54 -36.26 -7.28
C VAL A 89 -17.34 -37.48 -7.71
N TYR A 90 -18.52 -37.69 -7.12
CA TYR A 90 -19.42 -38.76 -7.52
C TYR A 90 -19.87 -38.62 -8.99
N CYS A 91 -20.25 -37.41 -9.41
CA CYS A 91 -20.69 -37.12 -10.77
C CYS A 91 -19.59 -37.39 -11.81
N LEU A 92 -18.34 -37.03 -11.51
CA LEU A 92 -17.16 -37.27 -12.35
C LEU A 92 -16.86 -38.77 -12.46
N GLY A 93 -16.84 -39.50 -11.35
CA GLY A 93 -16.64 -40.95 -11.35
C GLY A 93 -17.75 -41.68 -12.12
N ARG A 94 -19.01 -41.28 -11.89
CA ARG A 94 -20.16 -41.78 -12.67
C ARG A 94 -20.01 -41.48 -14.15
N LEU A 95 -19.55 -40.28 -14.51
CA LEU A 95 -19.35 -39.87 -15.90
C LEU A 95 -18.16 -40.59 -16.57
N LEU A 96 -17.12 -41.01 -15.85
CA LEU A 96 -15.97 -41.68 -16.48
C LEU A 96 -16.11 -43.20 -16.50
N PHE A 97 -16.45 -43.82 -15.37
CA PHE A 97 -16.34 -45.28 -15.19
C PHE A 97 -17.57 -45.95 -14.57
N GLY A 98 -18.62 -45.20 -14.20
CA GLY A 98 -19.87 -45.76 -13.66
C GLY A 98 -20.13 -45.42 -12.20
N GLY A 99 -21.31 -45.77 -11.69
CA GLY A 99 -21.77 -45.37 -10.36
C GLY A 99 -20.89 -45.91 -9.22
N LEU A 100 -20.33 -47.10 -9.38
CA LEU A 100 -19.42 -47.69 -8.40
C LEU A 100 -18.12 -46.89 -8.28
N CYS A 101 -17.59 -46.38 -9.38
CA CYS A 101 -16.42 -45.49 -9.38
C CYS A 101 -16.68 -44.24 -8.54
N GLY A 102 -17.85 -43.61 -8.72
CA GLY A 102 -18.24 -42.43 -7.94
C GLY A 102 -18.29 -42.69 -6.43
N VAL A 103 -18.85 -43.83 -6.00
CA VAL A 103 -18.94 -44.21 -4.57
C VAL A 103 -17.55 -44.52 -4.00
N LEU A 104 -16.71 -45.25 -4.72
CA LEU A 104 -15.34 -45.56 -4.29
C LEU A 104 -14.50 -44.28 -4.18
N ALA A 105 -14.62 -43.37 -5.15
CA ALA A 105 -13.91 -42.09 -5.12
C ALA A 105 -14.34 -41.25 -3.91
N LEU A 106 -15.63 -41.19 -3.59
CA LEU A 106 -16.12 -40.53 -2.37
C LEU A 106 -15.52 -41.13 -1.11
N LEU A 107 -15.50 -42.46 -1.01
CA LEU A 107 -14.92 -43.16 0.14
C LEU A 107 -13.43 -42.83 0.29
N VAL A 108 -12.67 -42.87 -0.81
CA VAL A 108 -11.24 -42.51 -0.82
C VAL A 108 -11.03 -41.05 -0.41
N CYS A 109 -11.79 -40.12 -0.96
CA CYS A 109 -11.72 -38.70 -0.60
C CYS A 109 -12.04 -38.46 0.88
N ALA A 110 -13.01 -39.18 1.44
CA ALA A 110 -13.37 -39.07 2.85
C ALA A 110 -12.29 -39.68 3.77
N VAL A 111 -11.81 -40.89 3.48
CA VAL A 111 -10.79 -41.57 4.29
C VAL A 111 -9.47 -40.81 4.32
N LEU A 112 -9.05 -40.25 3.19
CA LEU A 112 -7.79 -39.50 3.06
C LEU A 112 -7.94 -38.00 3.32
N GLY A 113 -9.16 -37.49 3.57
CA GLY A 113 -9.40 -36.07 3.84
C GLY A 113 -9.10 -35.13 2.66
N LEU A 114 -9.21 -35.60 1.41
CA LEU A 114 -8.68 -34.91 0.22
C LEU A 114 -9.34 -33.58 -0.14
N ILE A 115 -10.47 -33.25 0.48
CA ILE A 115 -11.25 -32.04 0.17
C ILE A 115 -11.40 -31.17 1.44
N TRP A 116 -10.94 -31.61 2.62
CA TRP A 116 -11.23 -30.91 3.88
C TRP A 116 -10.14 -29.89 4.21
N PHE A 117 -10.52 -28.61 4.23
CA PHE A 117 -9.57 -27.50 4.40
C PHE A 117 -9.95 -26.59 5.57
N VAL A 118 -8.96 -26.18 6.34
CA VAL A 118 -9.10 -25.23 7.46
C VAL A 118 -8.70 -23.80 7.04
N ASP A 119 -8.01 -23.64 5.90
CA ASP A 119 -7.27 -22.41 5.55
C ASP A 119 -8.12 -21.22 5.06
N SER A 120 -8.84 -21.29 3.93
CA SER A 120 -9.59 -20.13 3.37
C SER A 120 -10.76 -20.50 2.44
N GLN A 121 -11.73 -19.60 2.29
CA GLN A 121 -12.91 -19.79 1.42
C GLN A 121 -12.54 -19.94 -0.05
N GLU A 122 -11.54 -19.18 -0.47
CA GLU A 122 -10.92 -19.29 -1.79
C GLU A 122 -10.50 -20.73 -2.13
N HIS A 123 -9.86 -21.46 -1.21
CA HIS A 123 -9.41 -22.84 -1.49
C HIS A 123 -10.59 -23.79 -1.69
N VAL A 124 -11.62 -23.68 -0.84
CA VAL A 124 -12.84 -24.50 -0.94
C VAL A 124 -13.57 -24.25 -2.26
N ALA A 125 -13.69 -22.98 -2.67
CA ALA A 125 -14.26 -22.61 -3.96
C ALA A 125 -13.41 -23.11 -5.13
N TYR A 126 -12.08 -23.04 -5.02
CA TYR A 126 -11.19 -23.46 -6.10
C TYR A 126 -11.24 -24.98 -6.36
N VAL A 127 -11.39 -25.81 -5.32
CA VAL A 127 -11.60 -27.26 -5.50
C VAL A 127 -12.88 -27.55 -6.28
N LEU A 128 -13.98 -26.86 -5.95
CA LEU A 128 -15.24 -26.96 -6.69
C LEU A 128 -15.05 -26.62 -8.18
N LEU A 129 -14.38 -25.51 -8.48
CA LEU A 129 -14.16 -25.02 -9.85
C LEU A 129 -13.23 -25.94 -10.66
N LEU A 130 -12.21 -26.53 -10.03
CA LEU A 130 -11.36 -27.51 -10.69
C LEU A 130 -12.12 -28.82 -10.99
N LEU A 131 -12.97 -29.28 -10.07
CA LEU A 131 -13.87 -30.42 -10.30
C LEU A 131 -14.90 -30.15 -11.40
N LEU A 132 -15.48 -28.95 -11.45
CA LEU A 132 -16.35 -28.53 -12.55
C LEU A 132 -15.60 -28.59 -13.88
N THR A 133 -14.39 -28.03 -13.94
CA THR A 133 -13.53 -28.07 -15.12
C THR A 133 -13.27 -29.52 -15.56
N ALA A 134 -13.01 -30.44 -14.62
CA ALA A 134 -12.84 -31.86 -14.90
C ALA A 134 -14.10 -32.52 -15.46
N VAL A 135 -15.28 -32.24 -14.91
CA VAL A 135 -16.56 -32.77 -15.42
C VAL A 135 -16.84 -32.28 -16.84
N PHE A 136 -16.60 -31.00 -17.12
CA PHE A 136 -16.80 -30.43 -18.46
C PHE A 136 -15.74 -30.93 -19.46
N ALA A 137 -14.50 -31.18 -19.02
CA ALA A 137 -13.46 -31.81 -19.83
C ALA A 137 -13.85 -33.26 -20.20
N ALA A 138 -14.31 -34.05 -19.22
CA ALA A 138 -14.81 -35.40 -19.47
C ALA A 138 -16.04 -35.40 -20.40
N TRP A 139 -16.99 -34.49 -20.20
CA TRP A 139 -18.18 -34.36 -21.04
C TRP A 139 -17.84 -33.98 -22.49
N ARG A 140 -16.91 -33.04 -22.67
CA ARG A 140 -16.38 -32.65 -23.97
C ARG A 140 -15.65 -33.82 -24.65
N GLY A 141 -14.78 -34.52 -23.92
CA GLY A 141 -14.03 -35.66 -24.46
C GLY A 141 -14.92 -36.77 -25.02
N ARG A 142 -16.09 -37.02 -24.43
CA ARG A 142 -17.05 -38.03 -24.95
C ARG A 142 -17.56 -37.73 -26.36
N ALA A 143 -17.79 -36.46 -26.69
CA ALA A 143 -18.14 -36.04 -28.06
C ALA A 143 -17.85 -34.54 -28.21
N PRO A 144 -16.72 -34.16 -28.83
CA PRO A 144 -16.34 -32.77 -29.00
C PRO A 144 -17.41 -31.99 -29.77
N SER A 145 -17.83 -30.85 -29.23
CA SER A 145 -18.67 -29.89 -29.93
C SER A 145 -18.41 -28.46 -29.43
N PRO A 146 -18.76 -27.43 -30.22
CA PRO A 146 -18.61 -26.03 -29.81
C PRO A 146 -19.32 -25.72 -28.49
N LEU A 147 -20.51 -26.27 -28.27
CA LEU A 147 -21.27 -26.09 -27.02
C LEU A 147 -20.54 -26.70 -25.81
N ARG A 148 -19.97 -27.90 -25.96
CA ARG A 148 -19.22 -28.54 -24.86
C ARG A 148 -17.90 -27.82 -24.59
N SER A 149 -17.26 -27.33 -25.65
CA SER A 149 -16.07 -26.49 -25.55
C SER A 149 -16.37 -25.14 -24.91
N ALA A 150 -17.55 -24.56 -25.16
CA ALA A 150 -18.02 -23.36 -24.47
C ALA A 150 -18.26 -23.63 -22.98
N GLY A 151 -18.87 -24.76 -22.61
CA GLY A 151 -19.02 -25.16 -21.21
C GLY A 151 -17.67 -25.31 -20.48
N LEU A 152 -16.69 -25.93 -21.13
CA LEU A 152 -15.33 -26.03 -20.59
C LEU A 152 -14.61 -24.68 -20.52
N GLY A 153 -14.72 -23.85 -21.57
CA GLY A 153 -14.15 -22.50 -21.60
C GLY A 153 -14.74 -21.61 -20.52
N LEU A 154 -16.04 -21.69 -20.26
CA LEU A 154 -16.70 -20.99 -19.16
C LEU A 154 -16.17 -21.47 -17.80
N ALA A 155 -16.04 -22.79 -17.58
CA ALA A 155 -15.48 -23.34 -16.35
C ALA A 155 -14.03 -22.88 -16.09
N ILE A 156 -13.19 -22.85 -17.13
CA ILE A 156 -11.84 -22.31 -17.05
C ILE A 156 -11.89 -20.81 -16.70
N GLY A 157 -12.72 -20.03 -17.39
CA GLY A 157 -12.83 -18.58 -17.17
C GLY A 157 -13.26 -18.23 -15.75
N VAL A 158 -14.30 -18.88 -15.22
CA VAL A 158 -14.75 -18.66 -13.83
C VAL A 158 -13.68 -19.10 -12.83
N SER A 159 -12.95 -20.18 -13.11
CA SER A 159 -11.79 -20.59 -12.29
C SER A 159 -10.71 -19.51 -12.23
N LEU A 160 -10.43 -18.84 -13.36
CA LEU A 160 -9.45 -17.74 -13.42
C LEU A 160 -9.87 -16.51 -12.62
N LEU A 161 -11.17 -16.25 -12.44
CA LEU A 161 -11.65 -15.19 -11.56
C LEU A 161 -11.38 -15.47 -10.06
N VAL A 162 -11.01 -16.70 -9.71
CA VAL A 162 -10.59 -17.09 -8.35
C VAL A 162 -9.07 -17.23 -8.25
N ARG A 163 -8.44 -17.95 -9.18
CA ARG A 163 -6.98 -18.15 -9.22
C ARG A 163 -6.44 -18.40 -10.62
N SER A 164 -5.21 -17.96 -10.87
CA SER A 164 -4.50 -18.09 -12.14
C SER A 164 -3.94 -19.46 -12.60
N PRO A 165 -3.87 -20.58 -11.84
CA PRO A 165 -3.15 -21.78 -12.30
C PRO A 165 -3.66 -22.42 -13.59
N LEU A 166 -4.89 -22.15 -14.02
CA LEU A 166 -5.44 -22.65 -15.30
C LEU A 166 -5.15 -21.75 -16.50
N ALA A 167 -4.38 -20.66 -16.36
CA ALA A 167 -4.23 -19.65 -17.41
C ALA A 167 -3.58 -20.21 -18.69
N LEU A 168 -2.68 -21.19 -18.56
CA LEU A 168 -2.02 -21.86 -19.69
C LEU A 168 -2.73 -23.17 -20.10
N TYR A 169 -3.80 -23.59 -19.42
CA TYR A 169 -4.50 -24.83 -19.73
C TYR A 169 -5.17 -24.80 -21.12
N PRO A 170 -5.83 -23.71 -21.55
CA PRO A 170 -6.36 -23.59 -22.92
C PRO A 170 -5.29 -23.80 -23.99
N LEU A 171 -4.06 -23.33 -23.76
CA LEU A 171 -2.93 -23.53 -24.67
C LEU A 171 -2.56 -25.00 -24.77
N VAL A 172 -2.34 -25.66 -23.64
CA VAL A 172 -1.95 -27.07 -23.59
C VAL A 172 -3.04 -27.96 -24.22
N LEU A 173 -4.31 -27.71 -23.89
CA LEU A 173 -5.45 -28.46 -24.45
C LEU A 173 -5.62 -28.18 -25.96
N SER A 174 -5.42 -26.94 -26.42
CA SER A 174 -5.53 -26.61 -27.84
C SER A 174 -4.43 -27.26 -28.67
N LEU A 175 -3.18 -27.24 -28.19
CA LEU A 175 -2.05 -27.92 -28.83
C LEU A 175 -2.31 -29.43 -28.91
N TYR A 176 -2.83 -29.98 -27.81
CA TYR A 176 -3.22 -31.37 -27.71
C TYR A 176 -4.27 -31.76 -28.76
N ASP A 177 -5.40 -31.05 -28.78
CA ASP A 177 -6.51 -31.30 -29.70
C ASP A 177 -6.10 -31.04 -31.15
N TRP A 178 -5.24 -30.04 -31.41
CA TRP A 178 -4.73 -29.76 -32.75
C TRP A 178 -3.96 -30.94 -33.35
N LEU A 179 -3.15 -31.61 -32.52
CA LEU A 179 -2.42 -32.81 -32.90
C LEU A 179 -3.35 -34.03 -33.01
N ALA A 180 -4.28 -34.19 -32.06
CA ALA A 180 -5.21 -35.32 -32.04
C ALA A 180 -6.24 -35.27 -33.18
N TRP A 181 -6.58 -34.09 -33.68
CA TRP A 181 -7.62 -33.89 -34.71
C TRP A 181 -7.05 -33.50 -36.08
N ARG A 182 -5.81 -33.88 -36.41
CA ARG A 182 -5.18 -33.57 -37.71
C ARG A 182 -6.04 -33.93 -38.94
N GLY A 183 -6.90 -34.94 -38.82
CA GLY A 183 -7.83 -35.37 -39.88
C GLY A 183 -9.16 -34.60 -39.96
N ARG A 184 -9.45 -33.66 -39.05
CA ARG A 184 -10.71 -32.87 -39.07
C ARG A 184 -10.59 -31.57 -39.86
N PRO A 185 -11.68 -31.09 -40.51
CA PRO A 185 -11.70 -29.80 -41.21
C PRO A 185 -11.25 -28.65 -40.29
N ALA A 186 -10.50 -27.70 -40.83
CA ALA A 186 -10.01 -26.55 -40.07
C ALA A 186 -11.14 -25.75 -39.38
N ARG A 187 -12.27 -25.57 -40.06
CA ARG A 187 -13.46 -24.89 -39.52
C ARG A 187 -14.00 -25.58 -38.26
N GLU A 188 -14.08 -26.91 -38.25
CA GLU A 188 -14.58 -27.67 -37.11
C GLU A 188 -13.60 -27.63 -35.93
N ARG A 189 -12.28 -27.68 -36.21
CA ARG A 189 -11.25 -27.50 -35.19
C ARG A 189 -11.36 -26.14 -34.53
N TRP A 190 -11.36 -25.07 -35.31
CA TRP A 190 -11.49 -23.70 -34.79
C TRP A 190 -12.81 -23.49 -34.02
N ALA A 191 -13.93 -24.04 -34.49
CA ALA A 191 -15.21 -23.94 -33.78
C ALA A 191 -15.19 -24.60 -32.39
N ASN A 192 -14.34 -25.59 -32.17
CA ASN A 192 -14.13 -26.22 -30.85
C ASN A 192 -13.03 -25.55 -30.02
N LEU A 193 -12.03 -24.92 -30.65
CA LEU A 193 -10.91 -24.30 -29.95
C LEU A 193 -11.20 -22.86 -29.52
N LEU A 194 -11.88 -22.06 -30.35
CA LEU A 194 -12.17 -20.65 -30.05
C LEU A 194 -12.91 -20.44 -28.72
N PRO A 195 -13.93 -21.24 -28.34
CA PRO A 195 -14.61 -21.05 -27.05
C PRO A 195 -13.70 -21.25 -25.83
N LEU A 196 -12.64 -22.06 -25.94
CA LEU A 196 -11.67 -22.30 -24.87
C LEU A 196 -10.81 -21.05 -24.56
N TRP A 197 -10.73 -20.11 -25.50
CA TRP A 197 -9.96 -18.88 -25.38
C TRP A 197 -10.84 -17.65 -25.18
N ILE A 198 -11.91 -17.53 -25.97
CA ILE A 198 -12.79 -16.36 -25.97
C ILE A 198 -13.48 -16.22 -24.62
N LEU A 199 -14.05 -17.29 -24.05
CA LEU A 199 -14.81 -17.19 -22.81
C LEU A 199 -13.95 -16.80 -21.59
N PRO A 200 -12.77 -17.43 -21.35
CA PRO A 200 -11.86 -16.95 -20.32
C PRO A 200 -11.40 -15.50 -20.52
N ALA A 201 -11.08 -15.11 -21.76
CA ALA A 201 -10.64 -13.75 -22.06
C ALA A 201 -11.74 -12.70 -21.84
N LEU A 202 -12.99 -13.02 -22.19
CA LEU A 202 -14.15 -12.16 -21.94
C LEU A 202 -14.37 -11.94 -20.44
N LEU A 203 -14.34 -13.00 -19.63
CA LEU A 203 -14.48 -12.89 -18.18
C LEU A 203 -13.30 -12.15 -17.53
N LEU A 204 -12.07 -12.31 -18.03
CA LEU A 204 -10.93 -11.55 -17.49
C LEU A 204 -10.88 -10.09 -17.95
N SER A 205 -11.62 -9.72 -18.99
CA SER A 205 -11.53 -8.37 -19.58
C SER A 205 -11.88 -7.22 -18.62
N PRO A 206 -12.88 -7.33 -17.72
CA PRO A 206 -13.18 -6.28 -16.75
C PRO A 206 -12.09 -6.12 -15.69
N TRP A 207 -11.49 -7.23 -15.27
CA TRP A 207 -10.33 -7.23 -14.36
C TRP A 207 -9.11 -6.55 -14.98
N VAL A 208 -8.78 -6.90 -16.23
CA VAL A 208 -7.68 -6.28 -16.99
C VAL A 208 -7.94 -4.78 -17.16
N HIS A 209 -9.18 -4.40 -17.47
CA HIS A 209 -9.58 -2.99 -17.60
C HIS A 209 -9.36 -2.23 -16.30
N MET A 210 -9.90 -2.74 -15.18
CA MET A 210 -9.73 -2.14 -13.86
C MET A 210 -8.25 -1.91 -13.55
N ASN A 211 -7.43 -2.96 -13.69
CA ASN A 211 -6.01 -2.87 -13.38
C ASN A 211 -5.26 -1.86 -14.26
N ARG A 212 -5.63 -1.77 -15.55
CA ARG A 212 -5.04 -0.77 -16.46
C ARG A 212 -5.38 0.65 -16.06
N VAL A 213 -6.59 0.90 -15.58
CA VAL A 213 -7.03 2.23 -15.15
C VAL A 213 -6.40 2.60 -13.80
N VAL A 214 -6.43 1.67 -12.83
CA VAL A 214 -5.97 1.91 -11.44
C VAL A 214 -4.44 1.92 -11.33
N HIS A 215 -3.75 0.90 -11.86
CA HIS A 215 -2.30 0.75 -11.72
C HIS A 215 -1.50 1.37 -12.87
N ARG A 216 -2.16 1.78 -13.96
CA ARG A 216 -1.50 2.19 -15.23
C ARG A 216 -0.61 1.10 -15.83
N GLU A 217 -0.88 -0.16 -15.51
CA GLU A 217 -0.11 -1.33 -15.94
C GLU A 217 -1.03 -2.39 -16.57
N PHE A 218 -0.49 -3.22 -17.47
CA PHE A 218 -1.23 -4.36 -18.00
C PHE A 218 -1.07 -5.57 -17.06
N ILE A 219 -2.08 -5.80 -16.22
CA ILE A 219 -2.10 -6.89 -15.24
C ILE A 219 -3.30 -7.80 -15.53
N PRO A 220 -3.10 -8.93 -16.24
CA PRO A 220 -4.20 -9.82 -16.61
C PRO A 220 -4.64 -10.80 -15.51
N LEU A 221 -3.83 -11.00 -14.48
CA LEU A 221 -4.04 -11.95 -13.38
C LEU A 221 -3.78 -11.24 -12.03
N GLU A 222 -3.13 -11.87 -11.06
CA GLU A 222 -2.75 -11.24 -9.79
C GLU A 222 -1.45 -10.42 -9.89
N LYS A 223 -1.31 -9.36 -9.07
CA LYS A 223 -0.08 -8.58 -8.88
C LYS A 223 0.62 -8.99 -7.58
N GLY A 224 1.91 -9.31 -7.63
CA GLY A 224 2.75 -9.60 -6.45
C GLY A 224 2.58 -11.02 -5.85
N ARG A 225 1.42 -11.66 -6.00
CA ARG A 225 1.11 -12.94 -5.32
C ARG A 225 2.05 -14.10 -5.65
N ALA A 226 2.47 -14.20 -6.91
CA ALA A 226 3.32 -15.30 -7.38
C ALA A 226 4.84 -15.05 -7.16
N GLU A 227 5.24 -13.83 -6.78
CA GLU A 227 6.65 -13.42 -6.77
C GLU A 227 7.50 -14.23 -5.80
N LEU A 228 6.99 -14.48 -4.58
CA LEU A 228 7.65 -15.31 -3.58
C LEU A 228 7.88 -16.74 -4.07
N GLY A 229 6.84 -17.34 -4.66
CA GLY A 229 6.90 -18.70 -5.20
C GLY A 229 7.85 -18.80 -6.40
N LEU A 230 7.85 -17.81 -7.29
CA LEU A 230 8.74 -17.76 -8.45
C LEU A 230 10.20 -17.57 -8.03
N ALA A 231 10.47 -16.71 -7.05
CA ALA A 231 11.81 -16.52 -6.52
C ALA A 231 12.33 -17.79 -5.82
N ALA A 232 11.51 -18.42 -4.98
CA ALA A 232 11.83 -19.73 -4.38
C ALA A 232 12.10 -20.80 -5.45
N GLY A 233 11.25 -20.81 -6.47
CA GLY A 233 11.36 -21.64 -7.67
C GLY A 233 12.75 -21.53 -8.31
N ALA A 234 13.13 -20.31 -8.69
CA ALA A 234 14.37 -19.99 -9.38
C ALA A 234 15.63 -20.26 -8.54
N LEU A 235 15.58 -20.00 -7.23
CA LEU A 235 16.67 -20.30 -6.29
C LEU A 235 16.89 -21.81 -6.07
N GLY A 236 15.93 -22.64 -6.48
CA GLY A 236 15.96 -24.08 -6.29
C GLY A 236 15.53 -24.53 -4.89
N VAL A 237 14.84 -23.67 -4.14
CA VAL A 237 14.30 -24.01 -2.81
C VAL A 237 13.09 -24.91 -2.99
N VAL A 238 13.08 -26.08 -2.34
CA VAL A 238 12.05 -27.10 -2.55
C VAL A 238 10.70 -26.68 -1.94
N PRO A 239 10.60 -26.37 -0.63
CA PRO A 239 9.38 -25.80 -0.05
C PRO A 239 9.15 -24.35 -0.50
N GLY A 240 7.91 -23.88 -0.36
CA GLY A 240 7.61 -22.45 -0.45
C GLY A 240 8.42 -21.63 0.57
N MET A 241 8.71 -20.37 0.23
CA MET A 241 9.34 -19.41 1.13
C MET A 241 8.31 -18.35 1.54
N ASP A 242 8.31 -18.02 2.82
CA ASP A 242 7.68 -16.80 3.35
C ASP A 242 8.81 -15.91 3.86
N VAL A 243 9.01 -14.76 3.22
CA VAL A 243 10.15 -13.87 3.50
C VAL A 243 9.73 -12.40 3.44
N ASP A 244 9.99 -11.68 4.52
CA ASP A 244 9.60 -10.27 4.68
C ASP A 244 10.37 -9.34 3.74
N ARG A 245 11.67 -9.60 3.53
CA ARG A 245 12.59 -8.75 2.75
C ARG A 245 13.11 -9.47 1.51
N LEU A 246 12.20 -9.99 0.69
CA LEU A 246 12.56 -10.70 -0.54
C LEU A 246 13.48 -9.85 -1.44
N ARG A 247 13.11 -8.59 -1.71
CA ARG A 247 13.86 -7.73 -2.63
C ARG A 247 15.25 -7.39 -2.10
N ASP A 248 15.37 -7.08 -0.81
CA ASP A 248 16.65 -6.74 -0.19
C ASP A 248 17.57 -7.95 -0.13
N GLY A 249 17.05 -9.13 0.24
CA GLY A 249 17.83 -10.37 0.23
C GLY A 249 18.29 -10.75 -1.18
N LEU A 250 17.47 -10.45 -2.20
CA LEU A 250 17.84 -10.62 -3.61
C LEU A 250 18.78 -9.52 -4.14
N GLN A 251 19.00 -8.44 -3.38
CA GLN A 251 19.80 -7.26 -3.77
C GLN A 251 19.30 -6.64 -5.09
N LEU A 252 17.99 -6.58 -5.26
CA LEU A 252 17.36 -6.04 -6.47
C LEU A 252 17.36 -4.51 -6.44
N PRO A 253 17.82 -3.82 -7.51
CA PRO A 253 17.65 -2.38 -7.64
C PRO A 253 16.17 -1.98 -7.53
N PRO A 254 15.86 -0.79 -6.98
CA PRO A 254 14.50 -0.26 -6.99
C PRO A 254 13.90 -0.27 -8.40
N GLY A 255 12.66 -0.76 -8.55
CA GLY A 255 11.96 -0.82 -9.84
C GLY A 255 12.25 -2.04 -10.73
N SER A 256 13.22 -2.90 -10.39
CA SER A 256 13.46 -4.14 -11.15
C SER A 256 12.38 -5.20 -10.93
N GLY A 257 11.97 -5.94 -11.96
CA GLY A 257 10.92 -6.96 -11.84
C GLY A 257 11.45 -8.28 -11.24
N ILE A 258 10.79 -8.83 -10.22
CA ILE A 258 11.16 -10.13 -9.62
C ILE A 258 11.00 -11.26 -10.65
N VAL A 259 9.97 -11.20 -11.50
CA VAL A 259 9.74 -12.20 -12.55
C VAL A 259 10.89 -12.22 -13.57
N SER A 260 11.35 -11.06 -14.03
CA SER A 260 12.50 -10.96 -14.94
C SER A 260 13.79 -11.43 -14.27
N TRP A 261 13.97 -11.13 -12.99
CA TRP A 261 15.11 -11.62 -12.23
C TRP A 261 15.09 -13.14 -12.10
N ALA A 262 13.94 -13.72 -11.74
CA ALA A 262 13.77 -15.17 -11.59
C ALA A 262 14.04 -15.91 -12.91
N ALA A 263 13.57 -15.37 -14.03
CA ALA A 263 13.89 -15.92 -15.36
C ALA A 263 15.40 -15.89 -15.64
N GLY A 264 16.07 -14.76 -15.38
CA GLY A 264 17.52 -14.65 -15.52
C GLY A 264 18.28 -15.62 -14.61
N GLU A 265 17.79 -15.85 -13.39
CA GLU A 265 18.37 -16.76 -12.41
C GLU A 265 18.24 -18.24 -12.86
N VAL A 266 17.12 -18.62 -13.46
CA VAL A 266 16.93 -19.96 -14.07
C VAL A 266 17.88 -20.16 -15.25
N VAL A 267 18.04 -19.15 -16.12
CA VAL A 267 18.95 -19.22 -17.28
C VAL A 267 20.41 -19.35 -16.84
N ARG A 268 20.82 -18.67 -15.76
CA ARG A 268 22.18 -18.79 -15.21
C ARG A 268 22.44 -20.15 -14.55
N HIS A 269 21.41 -20.78 -13.99
CA HIS A 269 21.54 -22.02 -13.22
C HIS A 269 20.49 -23.09 -13.59
N PRO A 270 20.44 -23.56 -14.86
CA PRO A 270 19.39 -24.44 -15.34
C PRO A 270 19.40 -25.81 -14.64
N GLY A 271 20.57 -26.39 -14.39
CA GLY A 271 20.69 -27.68 -13.69
C GLY A 271 20.13 -27.63 -12.26
N ARG A 272 20.33 -26.52 -11.54
CA ARG A 272 19.78 -26.31 -10.20
C ARG A 272 18.25 -26.27 -10.24
N PHE A 273 17.71 -25.53 -11.20
CA PHE A 273 16.27 -25.41 -11.35
C PHE A 273 15.62 -26.75 -11.71
N VAL A 274 16.20 -27.51 -12.65
CA VAL A 274 15.71 -28.84 -13.05
C VAL A 274 15.78 -29.84 -11.89
N ALA A 275 16.90 -29.88 -11.14
CA ALA A 275 17.03 -30.75 -9.98
C ALA A 275 16.00 -30.42 -8.89
N ALA A 276 15.75 -29.13 -8.64
CA ALA A 276 14.73 -28.69 -7.68
C ALA A 276 13.31 -29.07 -8.15
N CYS A 277 13.00 -28.93 -9.44
CA CYS A 277 11.74 -29.39 -10.02
C CYS A 277 11.54 -30.91 -9.84
N ALA A 278 12.59 -31.71 -10.03
CA ALA A 278 12.52 -33.16 -9.77
C ALA A 278 12.28 -33.46 -8.28
N ALA A 279 12.98 -32.77 -7.37
CA ALA A 279 12.79 -32.92 -5.93
C ALA A 279 11.37 -32.51 -5.48
N ARG A 280 10.85 -31.39 -5.99
CA ARG A 280 9.47 -30.92 -5.75
C ARG A 280 8.43 -31.88 -6.29
N THR A 281 8.70 -32.49 -7.46
CA THR A 281 7.86 -33.56 -8.00
C THR A 281 7.87 -34.75 -7.02
N GLY A 282 9.04 -35.22 -6.57
CA GLY A 282 9.11 -36.29 -5.57
C GLY A 282 8.35 -35.99 -4.27
N LEU A 283 8.42 -34.75 -3.78
CA LEU A 283 7.66 -34.30 -2.61
C LEU A 283 6.15 -34.32 -2.87
N ALA A 284 5.70 -33.77 -4.00
CA ALA A 284 4.31 -33.84 -4.45
C ALA A 284 3.80 -35.29 -4.53
N MET A 285 4.64 -36.19 -5.05
CA MET A 285 4.33 -37.62 -5.18
C MET A 285 4.24 -38.33 -3.82
N SER A 286 4.94 -37.82 -2.79
CA SER A 286 5.00 -38.47 -1.48
C SER A 286 3.72 -38.32 -0.64
N GLU A 287 2.91 -37.29 -0.87
CA GLU A 287 1.66 -37.08 -0.13
C GLU A 287 0.70 -38.27 -0.30
N HIS A 288 0.50 -38.72 -1.55
CA HIS A 288 -0.41 -39.80 -1.90
C HIS A 288 0.12 -40.70 -3.04
N TRP A 289 1.29 -41.31 -2.83
CA TRP A 289 1.99 -42.11 -3.86
C TRP A 289 1.13 -43.25 -4.47
N VAL A 290 0.27 -43.90 -3.67
CA VAL A 290 -0.64 -44.94 -4.16
C VAL A 290 -1.67 -44.36 -5.13
N LEU A 291 -2.29 -43.22 -4.81
CA LEU A 291 -3.26 -42.58 -5.71
C LEU A 291 -2.62 -42.16 -7.01
N LEU A 292 -1.40 -41.64 -6.95
CA LEU A 292 -0.66 -41.24 -8.13
C LEU A 292 -0.32 -42.45 -9.02
N PHE A 293 0.15 -43.55 -8.44
CA PHE A 293 0.42 -44.78 -9.18
C PHE A 293 -0.84 -45.28 -9.90
N LEU A 294 -1.97 -45.33 -9.17
CA LEU A 294 -3.27 -45.71 -9.74
C LEU A 294 -3.72 -44.74 -10.83
N PHE A 295 -3.50 -43.43 -10.65
CA PHE A 295 -3.78 -42.42 -11.66
C PHE A 295 -2.95 -42.65 -12.93
N LEU A 296 -1.63 -42.85 -12.82
CA LEU A 296 -0.75 -43.09 -13.97
C LEU A 296 -1.12 -44.38 -14.70
N ALA A 297 -1.41 -45.45 -13.95
CA ALA A 297 -1.89 -46.70 -14.51
C ALA A 297 -3.23 -46.52 -15.24
N ALA A 298 -4.16 -45.73 -14.68
CA ALA A 298 -5.43 -45.41 -15.33
C ALA A 298 -5.22 -44.58 -16.62
N ALA A 299 -4.41 -43.53 -16.55
CA ALA A 299 -4.10 -42.70 -17.72
C ALA A 299 -3.49 -43.52 -18.86
N TRP A 300 -2.64 -44.51 -18.53
CA TRP A 300 -2.02 -45.40 -19.52
C TRP A 300 -2.98 -46.46 -20.07
N LEU A 301 -3.67 -47.20 -19.19
CA LEU A 301 -4.58 -48.29 -19.59
C LEU A 301 -5.78 -47.79 -20.39
N PHE A 302 -6.28 -46.60 -20.07
CA PHE A 302 -7.43 -45.98 -20.72
C PHE A 302 -7.04 -44.89 -21.73
N ARG A 303 -5.79 -44.85 -22.20
CA ARG A 303 -5.28 -43.84 -23.16
C ARG A 303 -6.08 -43.73 -24.47
N GLY A 304 -6.82 -44.77 -24.84
CA GLY A 304 -7.72 -44.78 -26.01
C GLY A 304 -9.06 -44.05 -25.79
N ARG A 305 -9.39 -43.68 -24.55
CA ARG A 305 -10.62 -42.96 -24.20
C ARG A 305 -10.36 -41.46 -24.05
N GLU A 306 -10.95 -40.67 -24.93
CA GLU A 306 -10.78 -39.21 -24.97
C GLU A 306 -11.23 -38.52 -23.67
N ASP A 307 -12.33 -38.96 -23.07
CA ASP A 307 -12.86 -38.39 -21.83
C ASP A 307 -11.91 -38.59 -20.63
N VAL A 308 -11.31 -39.78 -20.52
CA VAL A 308 -10.27 -40.06 -19.53
C VAL A 308 -9.01 -39.24 -19.81
N ARG A 309 -8.63 -39.11 -21.08
CA ARG A 309 -7.43 -38.41 -21.54
C ARG A 309 -7.47 -36.91 -21.26
N GLN A 310 -8.58 -36.23 -21.56
CA GLN A 310 -8.72 -34.80 -21.25
C GLN A 310 -8.74 -34.55 -19.74
N THR A 311 -9.37 -35.43 -18.96
CA THR A 311 -9.36 -35.35 -17.48
C THR A 311 -7.97 -35.59 -16.91
N ALA A 312 -7.25 -36.59 -17.42
CA ALA A 312 -5.88 -36.86 -17.01
C ALA A 312 -4.91 -35.75 -17.43
N LEU A 313 -5.12 -35.13 -18.60
CA LEU A 313 -4.35 -33.97 -19.05
C LEU A 313 -4.54 -32.77 -18.12
N LEU A 314 -5.77 -32.51 -17.65
CA LEU A 314 -6.03 -31.47 -16.64
C LEU A 314 -5.26 -31.74 -15.34
N ALA A 315 -5.33 -32.97 -14.82
CA ALA A 315 -4.62 -33.33 -13.59
C ALA A 315 -3.10 -33.22 -13.74
N ALA A 316 -2.54 -33.73 -14.85
CA ALA A 316 -1.12 -33.65 -15.15
C ALA A 316 -0.64 -32.19 -15.35
N TYR A 317 -1.42 -31.38 -16.07
CA TYR A 317 -1.16 -29.95 -16.24
C TYR A 317 -1.11 -29.22 -14.89
N PHE A 318 -2.08 -29.51 -14.01
CA PHE A 318 -2.17 -28.86 -12.71
C PHE A 318 -0.95 -29.14 -11.83
N VAL A 319 -0.42 -30.36 -11.86
CA VAL A 319 0.86 -30.67 -11.19
C VAL A 319 2.02 -29.93 -11.88
N ALA A 320 2.07 -29.99 -13.21
CA ALA A 320 3.16 -29.41 -14.00
C ALA A 320 3.30 -27.89 -13.84
N VAL A 321 2.21 -27.15 -13.62
CA VAL A 321 2.27 -25.69 -13.43
C VAL A 321 2.78 -25.29 -12.04
N HIS A 322 2.63 -26.16 -11.03
CA HIS A 322 3.06 -25.88 -9.65
C HIS A 322 4.50 -26.33 -9.35
N VAL A 323 5.03 -27.34 -10.05
CA VAL A 323 6.41 -27.83 -9.86
C VAL A 323 7.51 -26.77 -10.09
N PRO A 324 7.42 -25.88 -11.10
CA PRO A 324 8.37 -24.79 -11.31
C PRO A 324 8.46 -23.78 -10.16
N VAL A 325 7.42 -23.69 -9.34
CA VAL A 325 7.23 -22.68 -8.29
C VAL A 325 7.51 -23.34 -6.94
N GLY A 326 8.15 -22.63 -6.00
CA GLY A 326 8.23 -23.13 -4.62
C GLY A 326 6.82 -23.24 -4.04
N PHE A 327 6.38 -24.45 -3.65
CA PHE A 327 5.01 -24.69 -3.22
C PHE A 327 4.92 -25.30 -1.81
N VAL A 328 3.76 -25.12 -1.19
CA VAL A 328 3.34 -25.78 0.05
C VAL A 328 2.30 -26.84 -0.32
N GLY A 329 2.35 -28.04 0.27
CA GLY A 329 1.51 -29.20 -0.09
C GLY A 329 0.05 -28.89 -0.45
N ARG A 330 -0.57 -27.96 0.29
CA ARG A 330 -1.93 -27.44 0.03
C ARG A 330 -2.20 -26.94 -1.40
N TYR A 331 -1.19 -26.54 -2.18
CA TYR A 331 -1.37 -26.09 -3.57
C TYR A 331 -1.79 -27.22 -4.51
N LEU A 332 -1.38 -28.46 -4.21
CA LEU A 332 -1.77 -29.65 -4.98
C LEU A 332 -3.06 -30.28 -4.48
N ALA A 333 -3.53 -29.88 -3.30
CA ALA A 333 -4.75 -30.44 -2.73
C ALA A 333 -5.98 -30.44 -3.67
N PRO A 334 -6.23 -29.39 -4.49
CA PRO A 334 -7.35 -29.38 -5.42
C PRO A 334 -7.35 -30.52 -6.46
N VAL A 335 -6.19 -31.08 -6.83
CA VAL A 335 -6.11 -32.11 -7.89
C VAL A 335 -6.33 -33.53 -7.37
N TRP A 336 -6.10 -33.78 -6.08
CA TRP A 336 -6.21 -35.12 -5.49
C TRP A 336 -7.59 -35.79 -5.69
N PRO A 337 -8.73 -35.09 -5.58
CA PRO A 337 -10.03 -35.69 -5.85
C PRO A 337 -10.21 -36.18 -7.30
N ILE A 338 -9.60 -35.48 -8.27
CA ILE A 338 -9.63 -35.89 -9.68
C ILE A 338 -8.79 -37.15 -9.89
N MET A 339 -7.61 -37.21 -9.26
CA MET A 339 -6.75 -38.40 -9.30
C MET A 339 -7.41 -39.60 -8.61
N ALA A 340 -8.11 -39.39 -7.49
CA ALA A 340 -8.86 -40.43 -6.80
C ALA A 340 -9.96 -41.04 -7.69
N VAL A 341 -10.69 -40.22 -8.47
CA VAL A 341 -11.66 -40.71 -9.44
C VAL A 341 -11.00 -41.56 -10.53
N LEU A 342 -9.90 -41.08 -11.11
CA LEU A 342 -9.19 -41.81 -12.16
C LEU A 342 -8.61 -43.15 -11.64
N GLY A 343 -8.00 -43.13 -10.45
CA GLY A 343 -7.42 -44.32 -9.82
C GLY A 343 -8.46 -45.35 -9.41
N THR A 344 -9.59 -44.94 -8.82
CA THR A 344 -10.69 -45.87 -8.46
C THR A 344 -11.40 -46.44 -9.69
N GLY A 345 -11.33 -45.76 -10.84
CA GLY A 345 -11.81 -46.26 -12.13
C GLY A 345 -11.17 -47.58 -12.58
N LEU A 346 -9.91 -47.85 -12.19
CA LEU A 346 -9.25 -49.13 -12.44
C LEU A 346 -9.93 -50.27 -11.69
N VAL A 347 -10.24 -50.04 -10.42
CA VAL A 347 -10.83 -51.03 -9.52
C VAL A 347 -12.30 -51.25 -9.87
N SER A 348 -13.05 -50.18 -10.12
CA SER A 348 -14.49 -50.27 -10.38
C SER A 348 -14.82 -51.01 -11.68
N ARG A 349 -13.92 -51.00 -12.68
CA ARG A 349 -14.15 -51.64 -13.98
C ARG A 349 -14.25 -53.17 -13.89
N LEU A 350 -13.76 -53.76 -12.81
CA LEU A 350 -13.91 -55.20 -12.54
C LEU A 350 -15.36 -55.58 -12.21
N TRP A 351 -16.19 -54.61 -11.78
CA TRP A 351 -17.54 -54.85 -11.24
C TRP A 351 -18.65 -53.95 -11.80
N ASP A 352 -18.33 -52.94 -12.61
CA ASP A 352 -19.32 -51.99 -13.14
C ASP A 352 -19.27 -51.87 -14.66
N SER A 353 -20.44 -51.66 -15.25
CA SER A 353 -20.60 -51.41 -16.68
C SER A 353 -20.54 -49.90 -16.96
N PRO A 354 -20.19 -49.48 -18.19
CA PRO A 354 -20.20 -48.07 -18.56
C PRO A 354 -21.53 -47.39 -18.23
N SER A 355 -21.46 -46.16 -17.72
CA SER A 355 -22.63 -45.35 -17.34
C SER A 355 -23.62 -45.20 -18.49
N ARG A 356 -24.93 -45.31 -18.21
CA ARG A 356 -25.96 -45.09 -19.23
C ARG A 356 -26.01 -43.61 -19.68
N PRO A 357 -26.41 -43.31 -20.92
CA PRO A 357 -26.50 -41.92 -21.41
C PRO A 357 -27.42 -41.00 -20.57
N ALA A 358 -28.46 -41.54 -19.95
CA ALA A 358 -29.36 -40.78 -19.07
C ALA A 358 -28.70 -40.38 -17.74
N GLU A 359 -27.91 -41.30 -17.15
CA GLU A 359 -27.16 -41.05 -15.91
C GLU A 359 -26.03 -40.05 -16.13
N ALA A 360 -25.36 -40.13 -17.28
CA ALA A 360 -24.37 -39.13 -17.68
C ALA A 360 -24.98 -37.73 -17.84
N ARG A 361 -26.20 -37.63 -18.42
CA ARG A 361 -26.94 -36.38 -18.55
C ARG A 361 -27.27 -35.76 -17.19
N ALA A 362 -27.71 -36.55 -16.22
CA ALA A 362 -28.00 -36.06 -14.87
C ALA A 362 -26.73 -35.52 -14.15
N SER A 363 -25.58 -36.18 -14.31
CA SER A 363 -24.31 -35.69 -13.73
C SER A 363 -23.91 -34.33 -14.32
N VAL A 364 -24.02 -34.20 -15.63
CA VAL A 364 -23.67 -32.95 -16.34
C VAL A 364 -24.67 -31.85 -16.05
N ALA A 365 -25.97 -32.16 -15.92
CA ALA A 365 -26.98 -31.18 -15.56
C ALA A 365 -26.73 -30.57 -14.18
N PHE A 366 -26.38 -31.40 -13.18
CA PHE A 366 -25.99 -30.91 -11.86
C PHE A 366 -24.74 -30.00 -11.92
N ALA A 367 -23.71 -30.43 -12.64
CA ALA A 367 -22.51 -29.61 -12.85
C ALA A 367 -22.80 -28.30 -13.60
N ALA A 368 -23.71 -28.31 -14.56
CA ALA A 368 -24.13 -27.12 -15.30
C ALA A 368 -24.88 -26.11 -14.43
N LEU A 369 -25.72 -26.56 -13.50
CA LEU A 369 -26.39 -25.69 -12.53
C LEU A 369 -25.37 -25.00 -11.61
N LEU A 370 -24.39 -25.75 -11.11
CA LEU A 370 -23.31 -25.19 -10.29
C LEU A 370 -22.43 -24.23 -11.08
N LEU A 371 -22.09 -24.55 -12.33
CA LEU A 371 -21.32 -23.66 -13.20
C LEU A 371 -22.10 -22.37 -13.51
N ALA A 372 -23.41 -22.46 -13.75
CA ALA A 372 -24.25 -21.28 -13.97
C ALA A 372 -24.30 -20.38 -12.72
N ALA A 373 -24.43 -20.96 -11.52
CA ALA A 373 -24.37 -20.20 -10.27
C ALA A 373 -23.00 -19.53 -10.06
N ALA A 374 -21.90 -20.26 -10.32
CA ALA A 374 -20.55 -19.72 -10.21
C ALA A 374 -20.28 -18.63 -11.27
N ALA A 375 -20.78 -18.79 -12.49
CA ALA A 375 -20.70 -17.78 -13.54
C ALA A 375 -21.51 -16.52 -13.19
N GLY A 376 -22.69 -16.67 -12.57
CA GLY A 376 -23.47 -15.53 -12.08
C GLY A 376 -22.72 -14.72 -11.03
N LEU A 377 -22.05 -15.39 -10.08
CA LEU A 377 -21.17 -14.72 -9.11
C LEU A 377 -19.94 -14.09 -9.78
N GLY A 378 -19.35 -14.76 -10.78
CA GLY A 378 -18.26 -14.22 -11.59
C GLY A 378 -18.64 -12.94 -12.32
N LEU A 379 -19.81 -12.91 -12.98
CA LEU A 379 -20.33 -11.72 -13.65
C LEU A 379 -20.62 -10.58 -12.66
N TYR A 380 -21.06 -10.89 -11.45
CA TYR A 380 -21.20 -9.89 -10.39
C TYR A 380 -19.84 -9.30 -9.97
N ALA A 381 -18.81 -10.14 -9.81
CA ALA A 381 -17.45 -9.69 -9.52
C ALA A 381 -16.86 -8.86 -10.67
N ASP A 382 -17.14 -9.23 -11.92
CA ASP A 382 -16.74 -8.50 -13.11
C ASP A 382 -17.41 -7.12 -13.20
N ALA A 383 -18.70 -7.02 -12.84
CA ALA A 383 -19.41 -5.75 -12.75
C ALA A 383 -18.82 -4.83 -11.67
N LEU A 384 -18.42 -5.40 -10.51
CA LEU A 384 -17.71 -4.67 -9.47
C LEU A 384 -16.33 -4.19 -9.94
N ALA A 385 -15.57 -5.03 -10.64
CA ALA A 385 -14.28 -4.68 -11.21
C ALA A 385 -14.39 -3.58 -12.27
N TRP A 386 -15.34 -3.70 -13.19
CA TRP A 386 -15.60 -2.70 -14.23
C TRP A 386 -15.96 -1.33 -13.64
N SER A 387 -16.81 -1.33 -12.62
CA SER A 387 -17.27 -0.09 -11.97
C SER A 387 -16.29 0.46 -10.93
N TYR A 388 -15.29 -0.32 -10.49
CA TYR A 388 -14.39 0.08 -9.40
C TYR A 388 -13.69 1.43 -9.65
N PRO A 389 -13.11 1.73 -10.83
CA PRO A 389 -12.49 3.04 -11.07
C PRO A 389 -13.45 4.22 -10.97
N LEU A 390 -14.75 4.00 -11.23
CA LEU A 390 -15.80 5.02 -11.13
C LEU A 390 -16.28 5.21 -9.68
N ARG A 391 -16.15 4.18 -8.85
CA ARG A 391 -16.54 4.17 -7.44
C ARG A 391 -15.39 4.54 -6.51
N LEU A 392 -14.16 4.63 -7.03
CA LEU A 392 -12.95 4.84 -6.25
C LEU A 392 -12.98 6.20 -5.54
N ASP A 393 -13.27 6.18 -4.24
CA ASP A 393 -13.26 7.38 -3.40
C ASP A 393 -12.52 7.09 -2.10
N GLY A 394 -11.24 7.48 -2.10
CA GLY A 394 -10.36 7.35 -0.95
C GLY A 394 -10.56 8.42 0.11
N SER A 395 -11.50 9.34 -0.03
CA SER A 395 -11.64 10.46 0.90
C SER A 395 -12.41 10.12 2.17
N MET A 396 -12.28 10.95 3.19
CA MET A 396 -13.15 10.86 4.39
C MET A 396 -14.63 11.03 4.04
N ARG A 397 -14.96 11.76 2.96
CA ARG A 397 -16.34 11.90 2.46
C ARG A 397 -16.85 10.60 1.85
N GLY A 398 -16.05 9.96 0.99
CA GLY A 398 -16.35 8.66 0.39
C GLY A 398 -16.62 7.59 1.45
N LEU A 399 -15.74 7.51 2.44
CA LEU A 399 -15.90 6.59 3.57
C LEU A 399 -17.17 6.88 4.39
N SER A 400 -17.49 8.15 4.64
CA SER A 400 -18.70 8.52 5.37
C SER A 400 -19.97 8.21 4.57
N ALA A 401 -19.93 8.34 3.24
CA ALA A 401 -21.03 7.91 2.37
C ALA A 401 -21.20 6.39 2.37
N ALA A 402 -20.11 5.62 2.38
CA ALA A 402 -20.15 4.16 2.52
C ALA A 402 -20.76 3.74 3.87
N LEU A 403 -20.34 4.37 4.98
CA LEU A 403 -20.90 4.13 6.31
C LEU A 403 -22.40 4.47 6.42
N LYS A 404 -22.87 5.50 5.71
CA LYS A 404 -24.31 5.81 5.63
C LYS A 404 -25.10 4.71 4.92
N ARG A 405 -24.51 4.07 3.89
CA ARG A 405 -25.12 2.95 3.16
C ARG A 405 -25.04 1.63 3.94
N HIS A 406 -23.95 1.42 4.65
CA HIS A 406 -23.62 0.17 5.35
C HIS A 406 -23.20 0.46 6.81
N PRO A 407 -24.13 0.91 7.68
CA PRO A 407 -23.79 1.33 9.05
C PRO A 407 -23.42 0.18 9.99
N GLU A 408 -23.78 -1.04 9.62
CA GLU A 408 -23.45 -2.27 10.35
C GLU A 408 -22.20 -2.96 9.81
N ASP A 409 -21.54 -2.41 8.79
CA ASP A 409 -20.28 -2.94 8.29
C ASP A 409 -19.13 -2.51 9.21
N PRO A 410 -18.51 -3.46 9.90
CA PRO A 410 -17.48 -3.11 10.85
C PRO A 410 -16.10 -2.84 10.24
N TRP A 411 -15.83 -3.30 9.00
CA TRP A 411 -14.59 -2.99 8.33
C TRP A 411 -14.54 -1.49 8.01
N LEU A 412 -15.66 -0.90 7.56
CA LEU A 412 -15.75 0.55 7.32
C LEU A 412 -15.50 1.37 8.60
N TRP A 413 -16.01 0.92 9.75
CA TRP A 413 -15.73 1.57 11.04
C TRP A 413 -14.25 1.45 11.44
N SER A 414 -13.63 0.30 11.18
CA SER A 414 -12.20 0.09 11.43
C SER A 414 -11.35 0.96 10.50
N GLU A 415 -11.74 1.08 9.23
CA GLU A 415 -11.08 1.94 8.25
C GLU A 415 -11.20 3.42 8.62
N ARG A 416 -12.36 3.84 9.16
CA ARG A 416 -12.53 5.18 9.72
C ARG A 416 -11.59 5.41 10.89
N GLY A 417 -11.51 4.47 11.82
CA GLY A 417 -10.60 4.54 12.95
C GLY A 417 -9.13 4.64 12.52
N ARG A 418 -8.68 3.80 11.58
CA ARG A 418 -7.29 3.82 11.08
C ARG A 418 -6.93 5.13 10.39
N ARG A 419 -7.84 5.71 9.62
CA ARG A 419 -7.65 7.04 9.03
C ARG A 419 -7.56 8.12 10.09
N LEU A 420 -8.47 8.12 11.06
CA LEU A 420 -8.44 9.05 12.20
C LEU A 420 -7.13 8.91 13.01
N MET A 421 -6.62 7.69 13.19
CA MET A 421 -5.30 7.45 13.78
C MET A 421 -4.17 8.08 12.96
N GLY A 422 -4.19 7.91 11.63
CA GLY A 422 -3.22 8.55 10.72
C GLY A 422 -3.24 10.08 10.79
N LEU A 423 -4.35 10.66 11.24
CA LEU A 423 -4.50 12.10 11.46
C LEU A 423 -4.13 12.55 12.88
N GLY A 424 -3.79 11.61 13.77
CA GLY A 424 -3.51 11.92 15.17
C GLY A 424 -4.77 12.25 15.98
N LEU A 425 -5.93 11.69 15.62
CA LEU A 425 -7.21 11.81 16.34
C LEU A 425 -7.57 10.51 17.08
N PRO A 426 -6.83 10.14 18.14
CA PRO A 426 -7.03 8.85 18.80
C PRO A 426 -8.39 8.73 19.50
N SER A 427 -8.99 9.82 19.98
CA SER A 427 -10.30 9.78 20.65
C SER A 427 -11.45 9.49 19.69
N ASP A 428 -11.48 10.12 18.51
CA ASP A 428 -12.50 9.80 17.51
C ASP A 428 -12.26 8.42 16.88
N ALA A 429 -10.99 8.05 16.72
CA ALA A 429 -10.61 6.71 16.28
C ALA A 429 -11.09 5.66 17.28
N GLU A 430 -10.95 5.90 18.59
CA GLU A 430 -11.42 5.03 19.65
C GLU A 430 -12.93 4.79 19.53
N ALA A 431 -13.73 5.84 19.32
CA ALA A 431 -15.17 5.70 19.13
C ALA A 431 -15.52 4.87 17.88
N ALA A 432 -14.80 5.08 16.76
CA ALA A 432 -14.99 4.30 15.54
C ALA A 432 -14.60 2.82 15.74
N PHE A 433 -13.48 2.55 16.41
CA PHE A 433 -13.04 1.20 16.71
C PHE A 433 -13.92 0.51 17.75
N ALA A 434 -14.42 1.22 18.75
CA ALA A 434 -15.39 0.70 19.71
C ALA A 434 -16.68 0.28 19.00
N ARG A 435 -17.14 1.07 18.02
CA ARG A 435 -18.28 0.69 17.18
C ARG A 435 -17.97 -0.56 16.34
N ALA A 436 -16.81 -0.62 15.69
CA ALA A 436 -16.38 -1.78 14.93
C ALA A 436 -16.30 -3.05 15.80
N LEU A 437 -15.75 -2.92 17.01
CA LEU A 437 -15.62 -3.99 18.00
C LEU A 437 -16.98 -4.48 18.51
N SER A 438 -17.95 -3.57 18.69
CA SER A 438 -19.31 -3.92 19.09
C SER A 438 -20.05 -4.74 18.03
N LEU A 439 -19.76 -4.50 16.75
CA LEU A 439 -20.39 -5.17 15.61
C LEU A 439 -19.80 -6.55 15.34
N ASP A 440 -18.48 -6.72 15.49
CA ASP A 440 -17.87 -8.05 15.59
C ASP A 440 -16.61 -8.04 16.50
N PRO A 441 -16.61 -8.83 17.59
CA PRO A 441 -15.57 -8.80 18.62
C PRO A 441 -14.33 -9.62 18.25
N GLY A 442 -13.81 -9.42 17.05
CA GLY A 442 -12.61 -10.07 16.52
C GLY A 442 -11.30 -9.60 17.19
N PRO A 443 -10.24 -10.41 17.17
CA PRO A 443 -8.94 -10.05 17.77
C PRO A 443 -8.33 -8.79 17.15
N GLU A 444 -8.51 -8.59 15.85
CA GLU A 444 -8.04 -7.43 15.09
C GLU A 444 -8.68 -6.14 15.59
N ARG A 445 -9.99 -6.16 15.86
CA ARG A 445 -10.69 -4.97 16.34
C ARG A 445 -10.40 -4.66 17.79
N LYS A 446 -10.12 -5.70 18.59
CA LYS A 446 -9.58 -5.51 19.94
C LYS A 446 -8.21 -4.83 19.88
N ARG A 447 -7.37 -5.24 18.92
CA ARG A 447 -6.06 -4.65 18.65
C ARG A 447 -6.19 -3.18 18.23
N ASP A 448 -7.02 -2.88 17.24
CA ASP A 448 -7.27 -1.52 16.73
C ASP A 448 -7.83 -0.59 17.83
N HIS A 449 -8.80 -1.08 18.62
CA HIS A 449 -9.37 -0.34 19.75
C HIS A 449 -8.33 -0.08 20.85
N ALA A 450 -7.53 -1.09 21.22
CA ALA A 450 -6.45 -0.93 22.18
C ALA A 450 -5.38 0.06 21.69
N TRP A 451 -5.05 0.06 20.39
CA TRP A 451 -4.13 1.00 19.79
C TRP A 451 -4.60 2.45 19.95
N ALA A 452 -5.88 2.72 19.66
CA ALA A 452 -6.47 4.04 19.85
C ALA A 452 -6.53 4.47 21.34
N LEU A 453 -6.83 3.55 22.25
CA LEU A 453 -6.81 3.81 23.69
C LEU A 453 -5.42 4.21 24.19
N ILE A 454 -4.37 3.50 23.76
CA ILE A 454 -2.98 3.82 24.08
C ILE A 454 -2.61 5.19 23.52
N ALA A 455 -2.98 5.47 22.28
CA ALA A 455 -2.74 6.77 21.66
C ALA A 455 -3.49 7.92 22.36
N GLY A 456 -4.73 7.66 22.81
CA GLY A 456 -5.56 8.55 23.62
C GLY A 456 -5.07 8.72 25.06
N GLY A 457 -4.26 7.78 25.56
CA GLY A 457 -3.59 7.86 26.87
C GLY A 457 -4.34 7.19 28.00
N HIS A 458 -5.25 6.28 27.67
CA HIS A 458 -5.97 5.48 28.64
C HIS A 458 -5.07 4.34 29.13
N GLU A 459 -4.33 4.60 30.22
CA GLU A 459 -3.27 3.74 30.75
C GLU A 459 -3.73 2.34 31.21
N ARG A 460 -5.01 2.24 31.63
CA ARG A 460 -5.62 1.02 32.23
C ARG A 460 -6.49 0.21 31.26
N ALA A 461 -6.79 0.72 30.06
CA ALA A 461 -7.83 0.16 29.22
C ALA A 461 -7.37 -0.99 28.31
N ALA A 462 -6.06 -1.21 28.19
CA ALA A 462 -5.53 -2.33 27.44
C ALA A 462 -5.43 -3.56 28.35
N GLU A 463 -6.17 -4.63 28.05
CA GLU A 463 -5.67 -5.98 28.29
C GLU A 463 -4.96 -6.46 27.00
N PRO A 464 -3.70 -6.07 26.73
CA PRO A 464 -2.98 -6.58 25.57
C PRO A 464 -2.36 -7.91 25.96
N GLY A 465 -3.20 -8.91 26.23
CA GLY A 465 -2.73 -10.25 26.54
C GLY A 465 -2.13 -11.00 25.35
N GLN A 466 -2.30 -10.47 24.11
CA GLN A 466 -1.96 -11.20 22.88
C GLN A 466 -1.02 -10.45 21.91
N ASP A 467 -1.00 -9.10 21.89
CA ASP A 467 -0.09 -8.34 21.02
C ASP A 467 1.03 -7.67 21.83
N LEU A 468 2.22 -8.27 21.74
CA LEU A 468 3.42 -7.81 22.45
C LEU A 468 3.93 -6.46 21.93
N LEU A 469 3.70 -6.09 20.67
CA LEU A 469 4.18 -4.82 20.13
C LEU A 469 3.33 -3.64 20.63
N LEU A 470 2.01 -3.83 20.75
CA LEU A 470 1.14 -2.84 21.40
C LEU A 470 1.47 -2.68 22.87
N GLU A 471 1.79 -3.78 23.57
CA GLU A 471 2.21 -3.69 24.97
C GLU A 471 3.56 -2.96 25.11
N ALA A 472 4.52 -3.22 24.22
CA ALA A 472 5.77 -2.47 24.18
C ALA A 472 5.51 -0.96 23.94
N LEU A 473 4.62 -0.61 23.00
CA LEU A 473 4.22 0.78 22.75
C LEU A 473 3.58 1.42 23.99
N ARG A 474 2.70 0.71 24.70
CA ARG A 474 2.06 1.17 25.94
C ARG A 474 3.10 1.45 27.02
N LEU A 475 4.01 0.51 27.27
CA LEU A 475 5.08 0.65 28.27
C LEU A 475 6.02 1.82 27.93
N LEU A 476 6.37 1.99 26.65
CA LEU A 476 7.10 3.17 26.18
C LEU A 476 6.32 4.46 26.42
N SER A 477 5.00 4.46 26.23
CA SER A 477 4.15 5.64 26.49
C SER A 477 4.15 5.99 27.99
N LEU A 478 4.15 4.98 28.86
CA LEU A 478 4.21 5.13 30.32
C LEU A 478 5.62 5.46 30.87
N GLY A 479 6.66 5.40 30.04
CA GLY A 479 8.04 5.65 30.47
C GLY A 479 8.71 4.47 31.17
N ARG A 480 8.17 3.26 31.00
CA ARG A 480 8.74 2.02 31.53
C ARG A 480 9.66 1.37 30.49
N GLU A 481 10.82 2.00 30.27
CA GLU A 481 11.76 1.63 29.18
C GLU A 481 12.29 0.20 29.31
N ASP A 482 12.69 -0.22 30.51
CA ASP A 482 13.25 -1.56 30.76
C ASP A 482 12.23 -2.67 30.52
N ASP A 483 10.99 -2.46 30.99
CA ASP A 483 9.89 -3.40 30.75
C ASP A 483 9.52 -3.46 29.26
N ALA A 484 9.49 -2.30 28.60
CA ALA A 484 9.25 -2.24 27.16
C ALA A 484 10.33 -2.98 26.37
N ALA A 485 11.59 -2.88 26.77
CA ALA A 485 12.70 -3.60 26.15
C ALA A 485 12.56 -5.11 26.30
N LEU A 486 12.12 -5.59 27.46
CA LEU A 486 11.85 -7.02 27.68
C LEU A 486 10.74 -7.54 26.77
N VAL A 487 9.60 -6.84 26.73
CA VAL A 487 8.45 -7.21 25.91
C VAL A 487 8.79 -7.12 24.42
N PHE A 488 9.47 -6.06 24.00
CA PHE A 488 9.91 -5.88 22.62
C PHE A 488 10.86 -7.01 22.19
N ASN A 489 11.84 -7.38 23.01
CA ASN A 489 12.75 -8.48 22.66
C ASN A 489 12.03 -9.83 22.57
N ARG A 490 11.00 -10.06 23.38
CA ARG A 490 10.12 -11.23 23.23
C ARG A 490 9.36 -11.18 21.91
N ALA A 491 8.74 -10.03 21.57
CA ALA A 491 8.05 -9.84 20.30
C ALA A 491 8.98 -10.09 19.11
N ARG A 492 10.18 -9.50 19.15
CA ARG A 492 11.25 -9.67 18.18
C ARG A 492 11.63 -11.13 17.97
N SER A 493 11.83 -11.89 19.06
CA SER A 493 12.17 -13.32 18.96
C SER A 493 11.06 -14.17 18.33
N LEU A 494 9.80 -13.86 18.62
CA LEU A 494 8.65 -14.56 18.04
C LEU A 494 8.45 -14.17 16.58
N SER A 495 8.58 -12.87 16.25
CA SER A 495 8.56 -12.38 14.88
C SER A 495 9.66 -13.01 14.04
N ALA A 496 10.91 -13.05 14.52
CA ALA A 496 12.02 -13.70 13.83
C ALA A 496 11.81 -15.22 13.63
N ALA A 497 11.13 -15.89 14.55
CA ALA A 497 10.74 -17.29 14.40
C ALA A 497 9.62 -17.48 13.35
N ALA A 498 8.63 -16.59 13.30
CA ALA A 498 7.48 -16.66 12.41
C ALA A 498 7.81 -16.23 10.96
N SER A 499 8.56 -15.14 10.80
CA SER A 499 8.99 -14.55 9.51
C SER A 499 9.99 -15.40 8.73
N CYS A 500 10.50 -16.47 9.35
CA CYS A 500 11.55 -17.31 8.79
C CYS A 500 11.12 -18.79 8.72
N HIS A 501 9.86 -19.02 8.32
CA HIS A 501 9.34 -20.35 8.02
C HIS A 501 9.61 -20.73 6.57
N VAL A 502 10.81 -21.24 6.30
CA VAL A 502 11.01 -22.14 5.16
C VAL A 502 11.00 -23.54 5.75
N GLY A 503 9.93 -24.30 5.50
CA GLY A 503 9.72 -25.60 6.13
C GLY A 503 10.94 -26.51 5.95
N LEU A 504 11.57 -26.94 7.05
CA LEU A 504 12.70 -27.88 7.09
C LEU A 504 13.69 -27.69 5.91
N MET A 505 14.53 -26.66 5.98
CA MET A 505 15.71 -26.53 5.11
C MET A 505 16.52 -27.83 5.17
N ARG A 506 16.65 -28.55 4.05
CA ARG A 506 17.30 -29.87 3.97
C ARG A 506 18.77 -29.77 3.57
N THR A 507 19.21 -28.63 3.03
CA THR A 507 20.57 -28.45 2.50
C THR A 507 21.32 -27.28 3.16
N GLU A 508 22.66 -27.34 3.18
CA GLU A 508 23.51 -26.23 3.69
C GLU A 508 23.28 -24.92 2.93
N ARG A 509 22.99 -25.02 1.63
CA ARG A 509 22.65 -23.86 0.79
C ARG A 509 21.35 -23.19 1.22
N GLU A 510 20.33 -24.00 1.49
CA GLU A 510 19.06 -23.53 2.03
C GLU A 510 19.25 -22.85 3.39
N ALA A 511 20.09 -23.41 4.27
CA ALA A 511 20.47 -22.76 5.52
C ALA A 511 21.21 -21.42 5.32
N ALA A 512 22.09 -21.31 4.31
CA ALA A 512 22.75 -20.05 3.96
C ALA A 512 21.78 -18.99 3.40
N LEU A 513 20.79 -19.41 2.61
CA LEU A 513 19.73 -18.50 2.14
C LEU A 513 18.90 -17.96 3.30
N ARG A 514 18.64 -18.79 4.32
CA ARG A 514 17.94 -18.36 5.54
C ARG A 514 18.63 -17.16 6.21
N GLN A 515 19.95 -17.22 6.38
CA GLN A 515 20.73 -16.10 6.96
C GLN A 515 20.71 -14.84 6.08
N ARG A 516 20.50 -15.00 4.78
CA ARG A 516 20.47 -13.89 3.81
C ARG A 516 19.10 -13.18 3.74
N PHE A 517 18.01 -13.90 3.95
CA PHE A 517 16.64 -13.36 3.81
C PHE A 517 15.97 -13.01 5.14
N CYS A 518 16.33 -13.70 6.23
CA CYS A 518 15.70 -13.51 7.53
C CYS A 518 16.46 -12.49 8.36
N SER A 519 15.75 -11.49 8.88
CA SER A 519 16.31 -10.54 9.85
C SER A 519 16.17 -11.10 11.26
N GLU A 520 17.13 -10.81 12.14
CA GLU A 520 17.01 -11.10 13.58
C GLU A 520 15.87 -10.31 14.25
N ASP A 521 15.37 -9.28 13.57
CA ASP A 521 14.27 -8.44 14.05
C ASP A 521 12.89 -8.95 13.62
N GLY A 522 12.80 -9.74 12.54
CA GLY A 522 11.54 -10.23 11.97
C GLY A 522 10.53 -9.13 11.66
N GLY A 523 10.99 -7.90 11.38
CA GLY A 523 10.15 -6.72 11.14
C GLY A 523 9.51 -6.10 12.39
N ALA A 524 9.84 -6.55 13.60
CA ALA A 524 9.27 -6.04 14.85
C ALA A 524 9.55 -4.54 15.06
N SER A 525 10.75 -4.07 14.71
CA SER A 525 11.13 -2.66 14.80
C SER A 525 10.30 -1.79 13.85
N GLU A 526 10.05 -2.24 12.62
CA GLU A 526 9.21 -1.53 11.65
C GLU A 526 7.75 -1.49 12.09
N ALA A 527 7.23 -2.61 12.58
CA ALA A 527 5.86 -2.68 13.08
C ALA A 527 5.66 -1.73 14.27
N LEU A 528 6.62 -1.67 15.20
CA LEU A 528 6.57 -0.73 16.33
C LEU A 528 6.70 0.73 15.88
N TRP A 529 7.55 1.02 14.89
CA TRP A 529 7.60 2.35 14.25
C TRP A 529 6.24 2.73 13.64
N GLY A 530 5.60 1.83 12.90
CA GLY A 530 4.28 2.03 12.31
C GLY A 530 3.20 2.33 13.36
N LEU A 531 3.16 1.56 14.45
CA LEU A 531 2.24 1.81 15.56
C LEU A 531 2.46 3.18 16.22
N SER A 532 3.72 3.64 16.32
CA SER A 532 4.03 4.96 16.88
C SER A 532 3.52 6.12 16.01
N ALA A 533 3.26 5.89 14.71
CA ALA A 533 2.83 6.94 13.79
C ALA A 533 1.44 7.49 14.12
N GLY A 534 0.56 6.68 14.72
CA GLY A 534 -0.78 7.09 15.14
C GLY A 534 -0.82 7.84 16.48
N LEU A 535 0.34 8.05 17.13
CA LEU A 535 0.41 8.81 18.37
C LEU A 535 0.37 10.33 18.09
N PRO A 536 -0.32 11.13 18.93
CA PRO A 536 -0.22 12.58 18.87
C PRO A 536 1.23 13.07 18.98
N PHE A 537 1.55 14.17 18.30
CA PHE A 537 2.92 14.67 18.13
C PHE A 537 3.80 14.63 19.39
N GLY A 538 3.33 15.22 20.50
CA GLY A 538 4.10 15.29 21.74
C GLY A 538 4.40 13.91 22.34
N ARG A 539 3.42 13.00 22.30
CA ARG A 539 3.57 11.63 22.78
C ARG A 539 4.43 10.80 21.85
N ARG A 540 4.24 10.93 20.53
CA ARG A 540 5.09 10.29 19.52
C ARG A 540 6.55 10.66 19.74
N ALA A 541 6.84 11.94 19.94
CA ALA A 541 8.19 12.41 20.21
C ALA A 541 8.77 11.82 21.51
N ALA A 542 7.98 11.69 22.58
CA ALA A 542 8.43 11.04 23.82
C ALA A 542 8.68 9.53 23.63
N VAL A 543 7.77 8.84 22.93
CA VAL A 543 7.91 7.41 22.64
C VAL A 543 9.12 7.13 21.74
N LEU A 544 9.34 7.93 20.70
CA LEU A 544 10.47 7.75 19.78
C LEU A 544 11.82 8.03 20.44
N GLU A 545 11.89 8.98 21.38
CA GLU A 545 13.08 9.20 22.21
C GLU A 545 13.44 7.93 23.00
N ARG A 546 12.43 7.33 23.66
CA ARG A 546 12.60 6.10 24.45
C ARG A 546 12.92 4.91 23.55
N LEU A 547 12.19 4.74 22.46
CA LEU A 547 12.38 3.69 21.46
C LEU A 547 13.81 3.70 20.89
N GLY A 548 14.36 4.88 20.62
CA GLY A 548 15.73 5.05 20.14
C GLY A 548 16.81 4.57 21.10
N ARG A 549 16.47 4.33 22.39
CA ARG A 549 17.37 3.80 23.42
C ARG A 549 17.15 2.31 23.72
N VAL A 550 16.03 1.73 23.26
CA VAL A 550 15.71 0.32 23.53
C VAL A 550 16.72 -0.60 22.85
N PRO A 551 17.41 -1.48 23.60
CA PRO A 551 18.31 -2.46 23.03
C PRO A 551 17.60 -3.43 22.10
N GLY A 552 18.21 -3.70 20.93
CA GLY A 552 17.68 -4.63 19.93
C GLY A 552 16.75 -4.02 18.88
N VAL A 553 16.41 -2.72 18.99
CA VAL A 553 15.71 -2.00 17.91
C VAL A 553 16.68 -1.76 16.75
N ASP A 554 16.22 -2.00 15.53
CA ASP A 554 17.02 -1.87 14.30
C ASP A 554 17.59 -0.46 14.10
N ALA A 555 18.83 -0.38 13.59
CA ALA A 555 19.55 0.88 13.41
C ALA A 555 18.83 1.86 12.45
N GLU A 556 18.09 1.36 11.46
CA GLU A 556 17.28 2.19 10.55
C GLU A 556 16.15 2.90 11.31
N VAL A 557 15.45 2.17 12.18
CA VAL A 557 14.35 2.72 12.98
C VAL A 557 14.87 3.73 13.99
N ARG A 558 16.02 3.43 14.64
CA ARG A 558 16.68 4.37 15.54
C ARG A 558 17.12 5.65 14.83
N LEU A 559 17.66 5.54 13.61
CA LEU A 559 18.04 6.72 12.82
C LEU A 559 16.82 7.56 12.42
N ARG A 560 15.73 6.92 11.97
CA ARG A 560 14.46 7.63 11.66
C ARG A 560 13.86 8.31 12.89
N ALA A 561 13.91 7.67 14.06
CA ALA A 561 13.50 8.27 15.31
C ALA A 561 14.34 9.51 15.65
N ALA A 562 15.67 9.43 15.52
CA ALA A 562 16.55 10.57 15.75
C ALA A 562 16.31 11.73 14.77
N ARG A 563 16.04 11.44 13.49
CA ARG A 563 15.66 12.46 12.48
C ARG A 563 14.41 13.20 12.88
N PHE A 564 13.35 12.44 13.20
CA PHE A 564 12.09 13.01 13.67
C PHE A 564 12.31 13.91 14.89
N LEU A 565 13.10 13.47 15.87
CA LEU A 565 13.42 14.27 17.05
C LEU A 565 14.22 15.54 16.72
N ALA A 566 15.18 15.46 15.79
CA ALA A 566 15.97 16.61 15.35
C ALA A 566 15.10 17.66 14.65
N GLU A 567 14.25 17.24 13.71
CA GLU A 567 13.36 18.10 12.94
C GLU A 567 12.27 18.74 13.81
N THR A 568 11.89 18.07 14.90
CA THR A 568 10.92 18.57 15.87
C THR A 568 11.54 19.42 16.99
N GLY A 569 12.84 19.72 16.91
CA GLY A 569 13.54 20.58 17.86
C GLY A 569 13.97 19.90 19.16
N LYS A 570 13.75 18.58 19.31
CA LYS A 570 14.29 17.78 20.44
C LYS A 570 15.74 17.38 20.19
N THR A 571 16.61 18.37 19.98
CA THR A 571 18.01 18.19 19.56
C THR A 571 18.83 17.33 20.52
N ARG A 572 18.67 17.51 21.84
CA ARG A 572 19.41 16.73 22.85
C ARG A 572 19.10 15.23 22.78
N ALA A 573 17.82 14.88 22.63
CA ALA A 573 17.38 13.50 22.52
C ALA A 573 17.88 12.86 21.21
N ALA A 574 17.79 13.61 20.10
CA ALA A 574 18.32 13.18 18.81
C ALA A 574 19.85 12.95 18.86
N ALA A 575 20.61 13.89 19.46
CA ALA A 575 22.06 13.79 19.61
C ALA A 575 22.46 12.53 20.38
N ALA A 576 21.79 12.22 21.50
CA ALA A 576 22.09 11.02 22.29
C ALA A 576 21.93 9.72 21.47
N ILE A 577 20.87 9.60 20.67
CA ILE A 577 20.66 8.42 19.81
C ILE A 577 21.74 8.37 18.72
N LEU A 578 22.01 9.50 18.05
CA LEU A 578 22.98 9.58 16.96
C LEU A 578 24.42 9.35 17.43
N GLU A 579 24.79 9.77 18.63
CA GLU A 579 26.10 9.49 19.23
C GLU A 579 26.34 7.98 19.37
N THR A 580 25.32 7.23 19.81
CA THR A 580 25.43 5.75 19.87
C THR A 580 25.57 5.15 18.48
N LEU A 581 24.71 5.52 17.53
CA LEU A 581 24.76 5.03 16.14
C LEU A 581 26.05 5.42 15.40
N SER A 582 26.69 6.53 15.77
CA SER A 582 27.96 6.99 15.18
C SER A 582 29.18 6.15 15.61
N ARG A 583 29.01 5.32 16.65
CA ARG A 583 30.02 4.38 17.14
C ARG A 583 29.80 2.97 16.59
N ASP A 584 28.56 2.65 16.22
CA ASP A 584 28.18 1.38 15.60
C ASP A 584 28.72 1.26 14.16
N ALA A 585 28.92 0.04 13.68
CA ALA A 585 29.42 -0.21 12.32
C ALA A 585 28.37 0.07 11.23
N VAL A 586 27.08 -0.07 11.55
CA VAL A 586 25.96 0.04 10.59
C VAL A 586 25.50 1.49 10.47
N ARG A 587 25.50 2.06 9.25
CA ARG A 587 25.08 3.44 8.95
C ARG A 587 25.79 4.55 9.73
N LYS A 588 27.00 4.24 10.19
CA LYS A 588 27.89 5.14 10.95
C LYS A 588 28.01 6.54 10.37
N ASP A 589 28.34 6.62 9.08
CA ASP A 589 28.55 7.90 8.41
C ASP A 589 27.27 8.72 8.31
N GLU A 590 26.14 8.06 8.07
CA GLU A 590 24.85 8.74 8.02
C GLU A 590 24.44 9.30 9.39
N ALA A 591 24.64 8.52 10.45
CA ALA A 591 24.45 8.98 11.83
C ALA A 591 25.36 10.17 12.18
N ARG A 592 26.63 10.14 11.76
CA ARG A 592 27.58 11.26 11.95
C ARG A 592 27.15 12.53 11.23
N ALA A 593 26.60 12.43 10.01
CA ALA A 593 26.12 13.58 9.26
C ALA A 593 24.92 14.25 9.95
N TRP A 594 23.95 13.45 10.40
CA TRP A 594 22.82 13.94 11.19
C TRP A 594 23.26 14.50 12.56
N LEU A 595 24.24 13.87 13.22
CA LEU A 595 24.78 14.35 14.50
C LEU A 595 25.45 15.72 14.33
N ALA A 596 26.24 15.90 13.27
CA ALA A 596 26.86 17.19 12.97
C ALA A 596 25.81 18.28 12.75
N ARG A 597 24.70 17.98 12.08
CA ARG A 597 23.58 18.89 11.90
C ARG A 597 22.93 19.28 13.23
N VAL A 598 22.65 18.30 14.08
CA VAL A 598 22.06 18.53 15.42
C VAL A 598 23.00 19.36 16.30
N LEU A 599 24.30 19.05 16.32
CA LEU A 599 25.29 19.83 17.08
C LEU A 599 25.39 21.27 16.58
N SER A 600 25.29 21.49 15.28
CA SER A 600 25.21 22.84 14.71
C SER A 600 23.97 23.58 15.20
N MET A 601 22.80 22.93 15.24
CA MET A 601 21.56 23.52 15.79
C MET A 601 21.69 23.88 17.28
N GLU A 602 22.50 23.15 18.05
CA GLU A 602 22.80 23.44 19.46
C GLU A 602 23.89 24.52 19.65
N GLY A 603 24.42 25.11 18.58
CA GLY A 603 25.50 26.10 18.66
C GLY A 603 26.91 25.48 18.81
N ARG A 604 27.06 24.15 18.73
CA ARG A 604 28.31 23.42 18.94
C ARG A 604 29.08 23.22 17.63
N GLY A 605 29.37 24.32 16.93
CA GLY A 605 29.93 24.30 15.57
C GLY A 605 31.28 23.58 15.43
N GLU A 606 32.18 23.68 16.40
CA GLU A 606 33.49 22.98 16.34
C GLU A 606 33.36 21.45 16.41
N ALA A 607 32.40 20.96 17.20
CA ALA A 607 32.11 19.52 17.27
C ALA A 607 31.48 19.04 15.95
N ALA A 608 30.58 19.83 15.36
CA ALA A 608 30.01 19.56 14.05
C ALA A 608 31.10 19.50 12.96
N LEU A 609 32.04 20.45 12.94
CA LEU A 609 33.15 20.46 11.97
C LEU A 609 34.06 19.24 12.10
N ARG A 610 34.38 18.80 13.32
CA ARG A 610 35.18 17.58 13.53
C ARG A 610 34.50 16.36 12.93
N LEU A 611 33.21 16.16 13.23
CA LEU A 611 32.45 15.06 12.65
C LEU A 611 32.37 15.15 11.13
N LEU A 612 32.19 16.34 10.57
CA LEU A 612 32.15 16.54 9.12
C LEU A 612 33.48 16.22 8.44
N ARG A 613 34.64 16.36 9.10
CA ARG A 613 35.95 15.98 8.52
C ARG A 613 36.12 14.46 8.42
N GLU A 614 35.60 13.74 9.41
CA GLU A 614 35.69 12.27 9.51
C GLU A 614 34.51 11.54 8.83
N ASN A 615 33.59 12.28 8.21
CA ASN A 615 32.36 11.74 7.63
C ASN A 615 32.56 11.25 6.19
N GLY A 616 32.15 10.02 5.88
CA GLY A 616 32.14 9.48 4.51
C GLY A 616 30.76 9.39 3.87
N ALA A 617 29.73 10.04 4.42
CA ALA A 617 28.34 9.77 4.05
C ALA A 617 28.02 10.29 2.65
N VAL A 618 27.42 9.42 1.83
CA VAL A 618 26.79 9.82 0.57
C VAL A 618 25.31 10.07 0.85
N LEU A 619 24.97 11.34 1.05
CA LEU A 619 23.61 11.81 1.30
C LEU A 619 23.11 12.70 0.16
N PRO A 620 21.79 12.78 -0.10
CA PRO A 620 21.23 13.61 -1.16
C PRO A 620 21.64 15.08 -1.03
N PHE A 621 21.83 15.78 -2.16
CA PHE A 621 22.22 17.20 -2.18
C PHE A 621 21.35 18.08 -1.26
N ARG A 622 20.03 17.88 -1.27
CA ARG A 622 19.07 18.64 -0.45
C ARG A 622 19.36 18.56 1.06
N PHE A 623 19.87 17.43 1.55
CA PHE A 623 20.25 17.31 2.96
C PHE A 623 21.39 18.28 3.30
N TRP A 624 22.45 18.29 2.47
CA TRP A 624 23.62 19.14 2.67
C TRP A 624 23.29 20.62 2.50
N ALA A 625 22.44 20.97 1.52
CA ALA A 625 21.94 22.33 1.33
C ALA A 625 21.12 22.81 2.54
N ALA A 626 20.21 21.98 3.06
CA ALA A 626 19.42 22.29 4.25
C ALA A 626 20.27 22.44 5.52
N PHE A 627 21.29 21.59 5.67
CA PHE A 627 22.26 21.73 6.75
C PHE A 627 23.03 23.05 6.60
N SER A 628 23.56 23.35 5.41
CA SER A 628 24.28 24.61 5.17
C SER A 628 23.43 25.85 5.49
N ALA A 629 22.17 25.87 5.03
CA ALA A 629 21.22 26.93 5.32
C ALA A 629 20.97 27.11 6.82
N ALA A 630 20.72 26.02 7.56
CA ALA A 630 20.51 26.06 9.00
C ALA A 630 21.76 26.56 9.75
N ALA A 631 22.95 26.08 9.37
CA ALA A 631 24.21 26.54 9.96
C ALA A 631 24.47 28.03 9.69
N ARG A 632 24.15 28.51 8.47
CA ARG A 632 24.22 29.93 8.12
C ARG A 632 23.28 30.77 8.97
N GLY A 633 22.04 30.31 9.17
CA GLY A 633 21.05 30.99 10.03
C GLY A 633 21.51 31.13 11.48
N GLN A 634 22.34 30.20 11.96
CA GLN A 634 22.96 30.25 13.29
C GLN A 634 24.29 31.03 13.32
N GLY A 635 24.69 31.70 12.22
CA GLY A 635 25.96 32.42 12.12
C GLY A 635 27.20 31.54 11.98
N GLN A 636 27.06 30.23 11.82
CA GLN A 636 28.16 29.26 11.74
C GLN A 636 28.67 29.07 10.31
N LYS A 637 29.28 30.13 9.75
CA LYS A 637 29.76 30.14 8.34
C LYS A 637 30.69 28.96 7.99
N ALA A 638 31.62 28.61 8.88
CA ALA A 638 32.57 27.52 8.62
C ALA A 638 31.88 26.14 8.51
N VAL A 639 30.89 25.87 9.36
CA VAL A 639 30.07 24.65 9.30
C VAL A 639 29.24 24.62 8.03
N ALA A 640 28.65 25.77 7.66
CA ALA A 640 27.85 25.90 6.44
C ALA A 640 28.66 25.57 5.17
N LEU A 641 29.91 26.03 5.09
CA LEU A 641 30.81 25.71 3.97
C LEU A 641 31.21 24.23 3.97
N ALA A 642 31.60 23.68 5.13
CA ALA A 642 31.97 22.27 5.24
C ALA A 642 30.82 21.31 4.86
N ALA A 643 29.56 21.70 5.11
CA ALA A 643 28.40 20.95 4.66
C ALA A 643 28.23 20.96 3.13
N LEU A 644 28.47 22.11 2.47
CA LEU A 644 28.43 22.20 1.01
C LEU A 644 29.55 21.41 0.34
N ASP A 645 30.76 21.40 0.94
CA ASP A 645 31.89 20.63 0.42
C ASP A 645 31.58 19.11 0.37
N ARG A 646 30.63 18.63 1.19
CA ARG A 646 30.18 17.24 1.23
C ARG A 646 29.11 16.89 0.20
N SER A 647 28.54 17.88 -0.49
CA SER A 647 27.40 17.65 -1.37
C SER A 647 27.76 17.06 -2.75
N GLY A 648 29.03 16.72 -2.98
CA GLY A 648 29.47 16.05 -4.22
C GLY A 648 29.71 16.96 -5.43
N GLY A 649 29.56 18.28 -5.28
CA GLY A 649 29.77 19.24 -6.37
C GLY A 649 28.65 19.28 -7.43
N ILE A 650 28.92 19.93 -8.55
CA ILE A 650 27.98 20.05 -9.69
C ILE A 650 28.00 18.74 -10.49
N ASN A 651 26.83 18.26 -10.92
CA ASN A 651 26.56 17.03 -11.72
C ASN A 651 26.19 15.76 -10.95
N ALA A 652 26.11 15.80 -9.62
CA ALA A 652 25.52 14.71 -8.83
C ALA A 652 23.99 14.65 -8.96
N ASP A 653 23.34 15.83 -8.95
CA ASP A 653 21.90 16.03 -9.08
C ASP A 653 21.63 17.33 -9.89
N PRO A 654 20.53 17.46 -10.66
CA PRO A 654 20.22 18.69 -11.39
C PRO A 654 20.17 19.94 -10.50
N GLU A 655 19.64 19.81 -9.28
CA GLU A 655 19.52 20.91 -8.31
C GLU A 655 20.85 21.40 -7.73
N SER A 656 21.92 20.61 -7.85
CA SER A 656 23.27 21.01 -7.41
C SER A 656 23.80 22.24 -8.15
N ARG A 657 23.17 22.64 -9.27
CA ARG A 657 23.47 23.91 -9.98
C ARG A 657 23.24 25.16 -9.15
N VAL A 658 22.52 25.08 -8.03
CA VAL A 658 22.37 26.20 -7.08
C VAL A 658 23.62 26.38 -6.20
N LEU A 659 24.57 25.44 -6.19
CA LEU A 659 25.80 25.50 -5.38
C LEU A 659 26.59 26.82 -5.50
N PRO A 660 26.86 27.36 -6.70
CA PRO A 660 27.58 28.64 -6.83
C PRO A 660 26.90 29.76 -6.05
N LEU A 661 25.56 29.81 -6.06
CA LEU A 661 24.78 30.80 -5.33
C LEU A 661 24.92 30.61 -3.82
N LEU A 662 24.87 29.36 -3.33
CA LEU A 662 25.02 29.07 -1.90
C LEU A 662 26.42 29.46 -1.39
N TYR A 663 27.49 29.16 -2.14
CA TYR A 663 28.85 29.58 -1.79
C TYR A 663 29.01 31.10 -1.88
N ALA A 664 28.46 31.75 -2.91
CA ALA A 664 28.51 33.20 -3.07
C ALA A 664 27.78 33.93 -1.92
N GLY A 665 26.61 33.42 -1.52
CA GLY A 665 25.84 33.96 -0.38
C GLY A 665 26.54 33.78 0.97
N LEU A 666 27.43 32.80 1.11
CA LEU A 666 28.31 32.64 2.28
C LEU A 666 29.59 33.50 2.17
N GLY A 667 29.83 34.17 1.05
CA GLY A 667 31.03 34.97 0.78
C GLY A 667 32.28 34.15 0.45
N ALA A 668 32.13 32.88 0.06
CA ALA A 668 33.21 32.02 -0.43
C ALA A 668 33.40 32.23 -1.94
N LYS A 669 33.83 33.44 -2.31
CA LYS A 669 33.91 33.89 -3.71
C LYS A 669 34.79 33.00 -4.61
N PRO A 670 35.97 32.49 -4.18
CA PRO A 670 36.81 31.64 -5.02
C PRO A 670 36.12 30.32 -5.40
N GLN A 671 35.55 29.62 -4.43
CA GLN A 671 34.81 28.37 -4.66
C GLN A 671 33.57 28.60 -5.52
N ALA A 672 32.83 29.69 -5.25
CA ALA A 672 31.67 30.07 -6.04
C ALA A 672 32.02 30.35 -7.50
N ALA A 673 33.13 31.05 -7.77
CA ALA A 673 33.59 31.36 -9.12
C ALA A 673 34.03 30.10 -9.89
N GLU A 674 34.75 29.18 -9.23
CA GLU A 674 35.12 27.89 -9.82
C GLU A 674 33.90 27.05 -10.20
N LEU A 675 32.94 26.94 -9.27
CA LEU A 675 31.69 26.20 -9.50
C LEU A 675 30.81 26.88 -10.55
N LEU A 676 30.76 28.21 -10.58
CA LEU A 676 30.04 28.97 -11.61
C LEU A 676 30.60 28.68 -13.01
N ALA A 677 31.93 28.72 -13.16
CA ALA A 677 32.59 28.41 -14.42
C ALA A 677 32.25 26.98 -14.89
N ARG A 678 32.27 26.00 -13.97
CA ARG A 678 31.86 24.62 -14.28
C ARG A 678 30.38 24.52 -14.68
N SER A 679 29.47 25.19 -13.96
CA SER A 679 28.02 25.19 -14.27
C SER A 679 27.74 25.69 -15.70
N LEU A 680 28.52 26.67 -16.17
CA LEU A 680 28.42 27.26 -17.50
C LEU A 680 29.06 26.42 -18.62
N LEU A 681 29.91 25.44 -18.31
CA LEU A 681 30.47 24.55 -19.33
C LEU A 681 29.46 23.50 -19.82
N ASP A 682 28.48 23.15 -18.99
CA ASP A 682 27.43 22.19 -19.33
C ASP A 682 26.34 22.81 -20.21
N GLY A 683 25.79 22.04 -21.17
CA GLY A 683 24.76 22.52 -22.11
C GLY A 683 23.39 22.84 -21.47
N PRO A 684 22.56 23.71 -22.10
CA PRO A 684 21.26 24.14 -21.56
C PRO A 684 20.21 23.03 -21.46
N GLU A 685 20.30 21.99 -22.30
CA GLU A 685 19.30 20.90 -22.38
C GLU A 685 19.24 20.00 -21.15
N ALA A 686 20.24 20.08 -20.25
CA ALA A 686 20.35 19.21 -19.08
C ALA A 686 19.67 19.76 -17.80
N ALA A 687 19.14 21.00 -17.80
CA ALA A 687 18.69 21.67 -16.58
C ALA A 687 17.38 22.44 -16.72
N ALA A 688 16.57 22.44 -15.65
CA ALA A 688 15.36 23.25 -15.57
C ALA A 688 15.69 24.76 -15.66
N PRO A 689 14.86 25.57 -16.36
CA PRO A 689 15.15 27.00 -16.58
C PRO A 689 15.46 27.81 -15.32
N TRP A 690 14.80 27.52 -14.19
CA TRP A 690 15.00 28.28 -12.95
C TRP A 690 16.39 28.10 -12.35
N LEU A 691 17.09 26.99 -12.64
CA LEU A 691 18.46 26.75 -12.19
C LEU A 691 19.45 27.68 -12.89
N TRP A 692 19.16 28.05 -14.15
CA TRP A 692 19.93 29.05 -14.87
C TRP A 692 19.72 30.45 -14.30
N ILE A 693 18.53 30.75 -13.76
CA ILE A 693 18.29 32.00 -13.02
C ILE A 693 19.13 32.05 -11.75
N GLU A 694 19.23 30.97 -10.99
CA GLU A 694 20.10 30.94 -9.79
C GLU A 694 21.59 30.98 -10.14
N THR A 695 21.97 30.44 -11.30
CA THR A 695 23.32 30.59 -11.85
C THR A 695 23.62 32.06 -12.20
N ALA A 696 22.66 32.77 -12.80
CA ALA A 696 22.76 34.20 -13.07
C ALA A 696 22.85 35.01 -11.77
N ALA A 697 22.08 34.64 -10.75
CA ALA A 697 22.16 35.24 -9.43
C ALA A 697 23.53 35.07 -8.77
N ALA A 698 24.13 33.88 -8.88
CA ALA A 698 25.49 33.64 -8.41
C ALA A 698 26.51 34.53 -9.14
N ALA A 699 26.42 34.62 -10.48
CA ALA A 699 27.29 35.46 -11.29
C ALA A 699 27.19 36.94 -10.91
N ARG A 700 25.97 37.43 -10.67
CA ARG A 700 25.72 38.81 -10.21
C ARG A 700 26.38 39.09 -8.86
N LEU A 701 26.27 38.18 -7.89
CA LEU A 701 26.93 38.31 -6.58
C LEU A 701 28.46 38.31 -6.67
N LEU A 702 29.01 37.65 -7.69
CA LEU A 702 30.45 37.61 -7.96
C LEU A 702 30.94 38.79 -8.80
N GLY A 703 30.03 39.56 -9.41
CA GLY A 703 30.36 40.68 -10.30
C GLY A 703 30.74 40.26 -11.73
N ASP A 704 30.37 39.05 -12.16
CA ASP A 704 30.65 38.54 -13.50
C ASP A 704 29.46 38.77 -14.45
N SER A 705 29.45 39.95 -15.09
CA SER A 705 28.40 40.35 -16.02
C SER A 705 28.39 39.54 -17.33
N ALA A 706 29.46 38.81 -17.65
CA ALA A 706 29.48 37.93 -18.83
C ALA A 706 28.77 36.61 -18.51
N ALA A 707 29.13 36.00 -17.38
CA ALA A 707 28.47 34.79 -16.87
C ALA A 707 26.97 35.01 -16.60
N GLU A 708 26.59 36.17 -16.05
CA GLU A 708 25.18 36.51 -15.82
C GLU A 708 24.39 36.51 -17.13
N ARG A 709 24.91 37.15 -18.18
CA ARG A 709 24.27 37.20 -19.51
C ARG A 709 24.12 35.81 -20.11
N THR A 710 25.19 35.01 -20.09
CA THR A 710 25.16 33.64 -20.61
C THR A 710 24.15 32.77 -19.87
N ALA A 711 24.05 32.89 -18.54
CA ALA A 711 23.07 32.14 -17.77
C ALA A 711 21.62 32.58 -18.09
N LEU A 712 21.37 33.88 -18.26
CA LEU A 712 20.04 34.39 -18.64
C LEU A 712 19.63 33.96 -20.06
N GLU A 713 20.56 33.97 -21.00
CA GLU A 713 20.32 33.46 -22.37
C GLU A 713 19.91 31.98 -22.34
N ARG A 714 20.54 31.17 -21.49
CA ARG A 714 20.20 29.75 -21.32
C ARG A 714 18.90 29.50 -20.58
N ALA A 715 18.52 30.38 -19.65
CA ALA A 715 17.21 30.33 -19.01
C ALA A 715 16.06 30.57 -20.01
N GLY A 716 16.35 31.30 -21.10
CA GLY A 716 15.41 31.65 -22.16
C GLY A 716 14.59 32.89 -21.82
N PRO A 717 14.56 33.92 -22.69
CA PRO A 717 13.75 35.12 -22.45
C PRO A 717 12.26 34.78 -22.60
N ARG A 718 11.53 34.77 -21.48
CA ARG A 718 10.08 34.50 -21.45
C ARG A 718 9.41 35.14 -20.24
N PRO A 719 8.09 35.42 -20.29
CA PRO A 719 7.33 35.77 -19.11
C PRO A 719 7.22 34.55 -18.19
N TRP A 720 7.76 34.65 -16.98
CA TRP A 720 7.72 33.58 -15.98
C TRP A 720 6.34 33.52 -15.33
N ASN A 721 5.73 32.34 -15.33
CA ASN A 721 4.46 32.09 -14.67
C ASN A 721 4.65 31.36 -13.33
N ALA A 722 3.56 31.14 -12.60
CA ALA A 722 3.60 30.44 -11.31
C ALA A 722 4.18 29.02 -11.40
N ALA A 723 3.85 28.25 -12.45
CA ALA A 723 4.30 26.87 -12.62
C ALA A 723 5.81 26.78 -12.90
N ASP A 724 6.39 27.77 -13.58
CA ASP A 724 7.84 27.85 -13.82
C ASP A 724 8.62 28.14 -12.53
N LEU A 725 8.00 28.86 -11.58
CA LEU A 725 8.64 29.35 -10.35
C LEU A 725 8.36 28.45 -9.13
N GLU A 726 7.31 27.63 -9.18
CA GLU A 726 6.95 26.71 -8.10
C GLU A 726 8.10 25.76 -7.74
N PRO A 727 8.84 25.15 -8.68
CA PRO A 727 9.98 24.29 -8.33
C PRO A 727 11.09 25.02 -7.58
N MET A 728 11.38 26.28 -7.95
CA MET A 728 12.37 27.13 -7.30
C MET A 728 11.95 27.46 -5.86
N LEU A 729 10.71 27.93 -5.68
CA LEU A 729 10.18 28.26 -4.36
C LEU A 729 10.10 27.01 -3.46
N ALA A 730 9.64 25.89 -4.00
CA ALA A 730 9.56 24.62 -3.29
C ALA A 730 10.95 24.11 -2.87
N PHE A 731 11.97 24.24 -3.73
CA PHE A 731 13.34 23.89 -3.39
C PHE A 731 13.84 24.68 -2.17
N PHE A 732 13.77 26.01 -2.23
CA PHE A 732 14.26 26.87 -1.14
C PHE A 732 13.47 26.72 0.16
N GLN A 733 12.16 26.49 0.06
CA GLN A 733 11.34 26.13 1.22
C GLN A 733 11.75 24.77 1.80
N SER A 734 12.01 23.76 0.96
CA SER A 734 12.38 22.41 1.41
C SER A 734 13.71 22.35 2.16
N ILE A 735 14.66 23.24 1.82
CA ILE A 735 15.94 23.36 2.53
C ILE A 735 15.86 24.28 3.76
N GLY A 736 14.68 24.87 4.04
CA GLY A 736 14.47 25.79 5.16
C GLY A 736 15.06 27.18 4.96
N ASP A 737 15.32 27.59 3.70
CA ASP A 737 15.85 28.91 3.35
C ASP A 737 14.93 29.63 2.36
N PRO A 738 13.72 30.04 2.78
CA PRO A 738 12.77 30.69 1.87
C PRO A 738 13.30 32.01 1.28
N GLY A 739 14.30 32.63 1.90
CA GLY A 739 14.96 33.83 1.40
C GLY A 739 16.04 33.57 0.35
N GLY A 740 16.46 32.32 0.15
CA GLY A 740 17.52 31.95 -0.79
C GLY A 740 17.15 32.18 -2.26
N ALA A 741 15.86 32.17 -2.59
CA ALA A 741 15.35 32.46 -3.94
C ALA A 741 15.34 33.96 -4.29
N LEU A 742 15.53 34.86 -3.31
CA LEU A 742 15.40 36.31 -3.52
C LEU A 742 16.36 36.84 -4.60
N PRO A 743 17.66 36.47 -4.63
CA PRO A 743 18.58 36.95 -5.65
C PRO A 743 18.16 36.61 -7.08
N GLY A 744 17.68 35.38 -7.32
CA GLY A 744 17.15 34.96 -8.62
C GLY A 744 15.84 35.68 -8.97
N LEU A 745 14.92 35.80 -8.01
CA LEU A 745 13.64 36.49 -8.21
C LEU A 745 13.81 37.99 -8.46
N ASP A 746 14.80 38.64 -7.85
CA ASP A 746 15.14 40.05 -8.10
C ASP A 746 15.62 40.27 -9.55
N ILE A 747 16.41 39.34 -10.10
CA ILE A 747 16.83 39.37 -11.51
C ILE A 747 15.62 39.22 -12.43
N LEU A 748 14.73 38.27 -12.14
CA LEU A 748 13.52 38.06 -12.93
C LEU A 748 12.61 39.28 -12.91
N ALA A 749 12.43 39.90 -11.74
CA ALA A 749 11.63 41.10 -11.58
C ALA A 749 12.20 42.29 -12.38
N GLU A 750 13.52 42.40 -12.51
CA GLU A 750 14.20 43.44 -13.28
C GLU A 750 14.16 43.19 -14.79
N LYS A 751 14.45 41.96 -15.23
CA LYS A 751 14.65 41.61 -16.66
C LYS A 751 13.37 41.14 -17.36
N TYR A 752 12.49 40.46 -16.63
CA TYR A 752 11.29 39.79 -17.14
C TYR A 752 10.07 40.01 -16.21
N PRO A 753 9.64 41.27 -16.01
CA PRO A 753 8.59 41.58 -15.04
C PRO A 753 7.26 40.89 -15.40
N SER A 754 6.74 40.09 -14.48
CA SER A 754 5.42 39.44 -14.60
C SER A 754 4.69 39.47 -13.26
N ALA A 755 3.36 39.44 -13.28
CA ALA A 755 2.55 39.43 -12.06
C ALA A 755 2.88 38.22 -11.17
N ASP A 756 3.11 37.06 -11.77
CA ASP A 756 3.52 35.84 -11.07
C ASP A 756 4.94 35.92 -10.50
N GLY A 757 5.88 36.53 -11.24
CA GLY A 757 7.25 36.78 -10.77
C GLY A 757 7.29 37.71 -9.56
N TRP A 758 6.51 38.81 -9.60
CA TRP A 758 6.35 39.72 -8.46
C TRP A 758 5.66 39.03 -7.28
N ALA A 759 4.67 38.16 -7.52
CA ALA A 759 4.01 37.39 -6.46
C ALA A 759 4.95 36.36 -5.82
N ALA A 760 5.80 35.71 -6.61
CA ALA A 760 6.85 34.81 -6.11
C ALA A 760 7.87 35.58 -5.26
N LEU A 761 8.33 36.75 -5.71
CA LEU A 761 9.23 37.63 -4.95
C LEU A 761 8.59 38.08 -3.64
N ALA A 762 7.34 38.55 -3.67
CA ALA A 762 6.60 38.94 -2.47
C ALA A 762 6.43 37.77 -1.49
N SER A 763 6.17 36.57 -1.99
CA SER A 763 6.05 35.35 -1.18
C SER A 763 7.36 34.94 -0.53
N ALA A 764 8.46 34.90 -1.28
CA ALA A 764 9.80 34.62 -0.75
C ALA A 764 10.21 35.67 0.30
N ALA A 765 9.96 36.95 0.03
CA ALA A 765 10.24 38.04 0.96
C ALA A 765 9.40 37.96 2.24
N ALA A 766 8.09 37.66 2.12
CA ALA A 766 7.21 37.48 3.27
C ALA A 766 7.67 36.31 4.15
N ASN A 767 8.01 35.17 3.56
CA ASN A 767 8.52 34.00 4.27
C ASN A 767 9.90 34.24 4.91
N ALA A 768 10.70 35.13 4.33
CA ALA A 768 11.98 35.56 4.89
C ALA A 768 11.85 36.70 5.93
N GLY A 769 10.63 37.13 6.28
CA GLY A 769 10.39 38.22 7.23
C GLY A 769 10.76 39.62 6.70
N LYS A 770 10.98 39.79 5.39
CA LYS A 770 11.36 41.05 4.75
C LYS A 770 10.13 41.82 4.28
N ALA A 771 9.39 42.40 5.24
CA ALA A 771 8.11 43.06 4.99
C ALA A 771 8.18 44.22 3.98
N SER A 772 9.24 45.04 4.03
CA SER A 772 9.45 46.15 3.09
C SER A 772 9.58 45.65 1.65
N ARG A 773 10.37 44.60 1.44
CA ARG A 773 10.58 44.01 0.10
C ARG A 773 9.31 43.35 -0.42
N ALA A 774 8.56 42.68 0.45
CA ALA A 774 7.25 42.11 0.09
C ALA A 774 6.26 43.20 -0.36
N ARG A 775 6.27 44.37 0.30
CA ARG A 775 5.46 45.54 -0.07
C ARG A 775 5.83 46.10 -1.43
N GLU A 776 7.12 46.31 -1.69
CA GLU A 776 7.60 46.80 -2.98
C GLU A 776 7.21 45.85 -4.12
N ALA A 777 7.43 44.55 -3.92
CA ALA A 777 7.06 43.53 -4.90
C ALA A 777 5.56 43.48 -5.17
N ALA A 778 4.73 43.61 -4.13
CA ALA A 778 3.28 43.67 -4.28
C ALA A 778 2.82 44.91 -5.06
N ALA A 779 3.38 46.09 -4.77
CA ALA A 779 3.07 47.31 -5.49
C ALA A 779 3.45 47.21 -6.98
N ALA A 780 4.63 46.68 -7.29
CA ALA A 780 5.10 46.48 -8.66
C ALA A 780 4.26 45.45 -9.42
N GLY A 781 3.89 44.34 -8.77
CA GLY A 781 3.03 43.31 -9.37
C GLY A 781 1.63 43.81 -9.68
N LEU A 782 1.02 44.60 -8.79
CA LEU A 782 -0.30 45.19 -8.99
C LEU A 782 -0.33 46.24 -10.12
N ALA A 783 0.80 46.91 -10.39
CA ALA A 783 0.93 47.86 -11.48
C ALA A 783 0.87 47.21 -12.88
N LEU A 784 1.10 45.90 -12.99
CA LEU A 784 1.04 45.16 -14.25
C LEU A 784 -0.39 44.75 -14.67
N GLY A 785 -1.38 44.88 -13.79
CA GLY A 785 -2.78 44.52 -14.09
C GLY A 785 -3.55 44.05 -12.86
N PRO A 786 -4.38 44.89 -12.23
CA PRO A 786 -4.95 44.59 -10.91
C PRO A 786 -6.28 43.83 -10.99
N SER A 787 -6.25 42.50 -11.18
CA SER A 787 -7.46 41.66 -11.05
C SER A 787 -7.86 41.47 -9.57
N PRO A 788 -9.13 41.19 -9.24
CA PRO A 788 -9.56 40.89 -7.87
C PRO A 788 -8.79 39.74 -7.22
N GLU A 789 -8.50 38.69 -7.98
CA GLU A 789 -7.76 37.50 -7.53
C GLU A 789 -6.30 37.84 -7.26
N LEU A 790 -5.67 38.63 -8.14
CA LEU A 790 -4.29 39.07 -7.97
C LEU A 790 -4.15 40.03 -6.78
N LYS A 791 -5.11 40.96 -6.60
CA LYS A 791 -5.21 41.82 -5.41
C LYS A 791 -5.35 41.00 -4.14
N LEU A 792 -6.21 39.98 -4.13
CA LEU A 792 -6.36 39.08 -2.98
C LEU A 792 -5.04 38.37 -2.67
N ARG A 793 -4.40 37.79 -3.70
CA ARG A 793 -3.12 37.09 -3.57
C ARG A 793 -2.05 37.98 -2.93
N PHE A 794 -1.82 39.18 -3.46
CA PHE A 794 -0.83 40.10 -2.88
C PHE A 794 -1.21 40.58 -1.49
N ALA A 795 -2.49 40.83 -1.21
CA ALA A 795 -2.94 41.22 0.13
C ALA A 795 -2.68 40.13 1.18
N LEU A 796 -2.89 38.85 0.83
CA LEU A 796 -2.56 37.71 1.69
C LEU A 796 -1.04 37.60 1.94
N LEU A 797 -0.22 37.90 0.93
CA LEU A 797 1.25 37.93 1.09
C LEU A 797 1.71 39.08 2.00
N LEU A 798 1.09 40.26 1.88
CA LEU A 798 1.35 41.40 2.76
C LEU A 798 0.95 41.12 4.20
N GLN A 799 -0.22 40.51 4.40
CA GLN A 799 -0.68 40.03 5.71
C GLN A 799 0.35 39.07 6.31
N ARG A 800 0.81 38.07 5.53
CA ARG A 800 1.82 37.09 5.98
C ARG A 800 3.16 37.74 6.32
N ALA A 801 3.52 38.80 5.61
CA ALA A 801 4.70 39.61 5.89
C ALA A 801 4.55 40.52 7.14
N GLY A 802 3.37 40.57 7.77
CA GLY A 802 3.07 41.43 8.90
C GLY A 802 2.68 42.86 8.54
N ASP A 803 2.56 43.19 7.25
CA ASP A 803 2.15 44.51 6.78
C ASP A 803 0.63 44.66 6.70
N CYS A 804 -0.02 44.62 7.87
CA CYS A 804 -1.47 44.65 8.00
C CYS A 804 -2.11 45.94 7.44
N ARG A 805 -1.38 47.06 7.45
CA ARG A 805 -1.91 48.35 6.98
C ARG A 805 -2.17 48.32 5.47
N SER A 806 -1.18 47.91 4.69
CA SER A 806 -1.30 47.80 3.23
C SER A 806 -2.26 46.67 2.83
N ALA A 807 -2.25 45.56 3.56
CA ALA A 807 -3.17 44.46 3.34
C ALA A 807 -4.63 44.90 3.49
N VAL A 808 -5.01 45.57 4.58
CA VAL A 808 -6.39 46.04 4.81
C VAL A 808 -6.86 46.99 3.71
N ALA A 809 -6.01 47.89 3.25
CA ALA A 809 -6.33 48.81 2.16
C ALA A 809 -6.64 48.06 0.85
N ALA A 810 -5.87 47.02 0.51
CA ALA A 810 -6.09 46.20 -0.67
C ALA A 810 -7.35 45.31 -0.56
N LEU A 811 -7.62 44.78 0.63
CA LEU A 811 -8.75 43.86 0.89
C LEU A 811 -10.11 44.54 0.88
N GLY A 812 -10.18 45.84 1.17
CA GLY A 812 -11.46 46.57 1.31
C GLY A 812 -12.39 46.42 0.11
N SER A 813 -11.84 46.54 -1.11
CA SER A 813 -12.61 46.41 -2.36
C SER A 813 -12.99 44.97 -2.74
N LEU A 814 -12.43 43.97 -2.05
CA LEU A 814 -12.62 42.55 -2.38
C LEU A 814 -13.71 41.88 -1.54
N THR A 815 -14.16 42.53 -0.46
CA THR A 815 -15.16 41.93 0.45
C THR A 815 -16.56 41.82 -0.17
N GLU A 816 -16.80 42.50 -1.29
CA GLU A 816 -18.07 42.49 -2.01
C GLU A 816 -18.02 41.66 -3.31
N VAL A 817 -16.84 41.13 -3.68
CA VAL A 817 -16.64 40.40 -4.93
C VAL A 817 -16.89 38.90 -4.69
N PRO A 818 -17.89 38.27 -5.34
CA PRO A 818 -18.15 36.83 -5.22
C PRO A 818 -16.90 36.02 -5.57
N GLY A 819 -16.60 34.98 -4.77
CA GLY A 819 -15.40 34.14 -4.92
C GLY A 819 -14.15 34.65 -4.18
N THR A 820 -14.06 35.94 -3.85
CA THR A 820 -12.94 36.49 -3.04
C THR A 820 -13.38 37.00 -1.66
N ALA A 821 -14.68 37.28 -1.49
CA ALA A 821 -15.24 37.88 -0.28
C ALA A 821 -14.87 37.16 1.03
N ALA A 822 -15.03 35.84 1.13
CA ALA A 822 -14.75 35.08 2.35
C ALA A 822 -13.27 35.17 2.76
N ALA A 823 -12.35 34.89 1.83
CA ALA A 823 -10.91 35.00 2.06
C ALA A 823 -10.48 36.44 2.37
N ALA A 824 -11.07 37.43 1.69
CA ALA A 824 -10.77 38.84 1.91
C ALA A 824 -11.23 39.33 3.29
N LEU A 825 -12.45 38.98 3.69
CA LEU A 825 -13.01 39.27 5.01
C LEU A 825 -12.18 38.60 6.12
N ARG A 826 -11.80 37.33 5.95
CA ARG A 826 -10.93 36.63 6.91
C ARG A 826 -9.57 37.31 7.06
N ALA A 827 -8.90 37.59 5.96
CA ALA A 827 -7.60 38.26 5.94
C ALA A 827 -7.67 39.67 6.58
N ARG A 828 -8.75 40.41 6.29
CA ARG A 828 -8.99 41.76 6.84
C ARG A 828 -9.25 41.69 8.34
N GLY A 829 -10.03 40.71 8.78
CA GLY A 829 -10.30 40.43 10.18
C GLY A 829 -9.02 40.15 10.98
N ILE A 830 -8.12 39.30 10.46
CA ILE A 830 -6.82 39.03 11.10
C ILE A 830 -6.00 40.31 11.24
N CYS A 831 -5.87 41.10 10.16
CA CYS A 831 -5.14 42.36 10.19
C CYS A 831 -5.74 43.38 11.16
N ARG A 832 -7.08 43.51 11.21
CA ARG A 832 -7.78 44.40 12.15
C ARG A 832 -7.60 43.95 13.60
N HIS A 833 -7.58 42.65 13.85
CA HIS A 833 -7.30 42.10 15.17
C HIS A 833 -5.87 42.46 15.63
N LEU A 834 -4.86 42.25 14.77
CA LEU A 834 -3.48 42.62 15.04
C LEU A 834 -3.29 44.13 15.24
N ALA A 835 -4.12 44.95 14.59
CA ALA A 835 -4.19 46.41 14.78
C ALA A 835 -4.99 46.84 16.03
N GLY A 836 -5.53 45.91 16.82
CA GLY A 836 -6.28 46.17 18.06
C GLY A 836 -7.80 46.30 17.90
N ALA A 837 -8.31 46.43 16.68
CA ALA A 837 -9.73 46.61 16.36
C ALA A 837 -10.51 45.27 16.29
N ALA A 838 -10.65 44.57 17.43
CA ALA A 838 -11.26 43.24 17.40
C ALA A 838 -12.78 43.19 17.21
N ALA A 839 -13.52 44.25 17.55
CA ALA A 839 -14.96 44.28 17.28
C ALA A 839 -15.22 44.17 15.77
N ASP A 840 -14.49 44.96 14.99
CA ASP A 840 -14.53 44.93 13.52
C ASP A 840 -13.98 43.62 12.96
N ALA A 841 -12.94 43.06 13.59
CA ALA A 841 -12.40 41.75 13.19
C ALA A 841 -13.42 40.62 13.34
N VAL A 842 -14.15 40.58 14.47
CA VAL A 842 -15.21 39.58 14.71
C VAL A 842 -16.37 39.77 13.73
N ALA A 843 -16.74 41.02 13.44
CA ALA A 843 -17.78 41.31 12.45
C ALA A 843 -17.38 40.81 11.05
N ASP A 844 -16.16 41.10 10.60
CA ASP A 844 -15.63 40.62 9.32
C ASP A 844 -15.61 39.08 9.25
N LEU A 845 -15.19 38.41 10.33
CA LEU A 845 -15.09 36.96 10.36
C LEU A 845 -16.44 36.25 10.40
N ARG A 846 -17.46 36.84 11.03
CA ARG A 846 -18.84 36.34 10.92
C ARG A 846 -19.37 36.46 9.51
N LEU A 847 -19.07 37.56 8.82
CA LEU A 847 -19.40 37.71 7.40
C LEU A 847 -18.61 36.71 6.54
N ALA A 848 -17.36 36.41 6.88
CA ALA A 848 -16.57 35.40 6.19
C ALA A 848 -17.19 33.99 6.32
N VAL A 849 -17.62 33.61 7.53
CA VAL A 849 -18.35 32.36 7.77
C VAL A 849 -19.68 32.32 7.01
N ALA A 850 -20.42 33.43 6.98
CA ALA A 850 -21.68 33.50 6.22
C ALA A 850 -21.45 33.41 4.70
N ALA A 851 -20.36 33.98 4.20
CA ALA A 851 -19.99 33.96 2.77
C ALA A 851 -19.50 32.58 2.30
N ALA A 852 -18.85 31.80 3.18
CA ALA A 852 -18.42 30.43 2.90
C ALA A 852 -18.61 29.52 4.15
N PRO A 853 -19.83 29.01 4.38
CA PRO A 853 -20.16 28.26 5.60
C PRO A 853 -19.39 26.95 5.78
N GLU A 854 -18.86 26.38 4.70
CA GLU A 854 -18.09 25.12 4.72
C GLU A 854 -16.58 25.34 4.95
N GLU A 855 -16.10 26.60 4.97
CA GLU A 855 -14.67 26.91 5.06
C GLU A 855 -14.17 26.92 6.52
N LEU A 856 -13.52 25.84 6.97
CA LEU A 856 -13.00 25.68 8.34
C LEU A 856 -12.02 26.78 8.78
N SER A 857 -11.27 27.36 7.85
CA SER A 857 -10.26 28.40 8.15
C SER A 857 -10.88 29.65 8.78
N SER A 858 -12.13 29.98 8.42
CA SER A 858 -12.87 31.13 8.95
C SER A 858 -13.35 30.87 10.39
N TYR A 859 -13.82 29.65 10.69
CA TYR A 859 -14.17 29.23 12.06
C TYR A 859 -12.95 29.24 12.98
N LEU A 860 -11.83 28.67 12.53
CA LEU A 860 -10.60 28.61 13.31
C LEU A 860 -10.11 30.01 13.70
N THR A 861 -10.11 30.92 12.72
CA THR A 861 -9.67 32.30 12.92
C THR A 861 -10.61 33.05 13.86
N LEU A 862 -11.92 32.89 13.69
CA LEU A 862 -12.93 33.50 14.55
C LEU A 862 -12.83 33.03 16.00
N ALA A 863 -12.74 31.71 16.20
CA ALA A 863 -12.62 31.11 17.53
C ALA A 863 -11.32 31.53 18.24
N ALA A 864 -10.18 31.53 17.53
CA ALA A 864 -8.89 31.99 18.07
C ALA A 864 -8.95 33.46 18.51
N ILE A 865 -9.66 34.31 17.76
CA ILE A 865 -9.85 35.72 18.14
C ILE A 865 -10.75 35.83 19.39
N HIS A 866 -11.82 35.05 19.50
CA HIS A 866 -12.63 35.00 20.73
C HIS A 866 -11.80 34.52 21.94
N GLU A 867 -10.94 33.51 21.76
CA GLU A 867 -10.05 33.00 22.80
C GLU A 867 -9.04 34.05 23.26
N SER A 868 -8.37 34.74 22.33
CA SER A 868 -7.41 35.81 22.64
C SER A 868 -8.05 36.96 23.44
N ARG A 869 -9.36 37.16 23.26
CA ARG A 869 -10.20 38.15 23.95
C ARG A 869 -10.83 37.61 25.24
N ARG A 870 -10.46 36.41 25.67
CA ARG A 870 -10.96 35.70 26.86
C ARG A 870 -12.46 35.41 26.84
N ARG A 871 -13.09 35.41 25.67
CA ARG A 871 -14.51 35.07 25.48
C ARG A 871 -14.65 33.58 25.20
N TYR A 872 -14.32 32.78 26.21
CA TYR A 872 -14.12 31.34 26.03
C TYR A 872 -15.40 30.59 25.63
N GLY A 873 -16.58 30.97 26.14
CA GLY A 873 -17.84 30.35 25.72
C GLY A 873 -18.19 30.59 24.25
N GLU A 874 -17.95 31.82 23.75
CA GLU A 874 -18.13 32.14 22.33
C GLU A 874 -17.09 31.40 21.46
N ALA A 875 -15.85 31.29 21.92
CA ALA A 875 -14.80 30.54 21.22
C ALA A 875 -15.17 29.05 21.10
N LEU A 876 -15.62 28.42 22.19
CA LEU A 876 -16.06 27.02 22.19
C LEU A 876 -17.23 26.79 21.23
N ALA A 877 -18.25 27.65 21.26
CA ALA A 877 -19.39 27.53 20.35
C ALA A 877 -18.97 27.61 18.87
N VAL A 878 -18.00 28.46 18.52
CA VAL A 878 -17.46 28.56 17.15
C VAL A 878 -16.61 27.35 16.80
N TYR A 879 -15.78 26.85 17.73
CA TYR A 879 -15.04 25.60 17.54
C TYR A 879 -15.99 24.42 17.28
N ASP A 880 -17.04 24.27 18.09
CA ASP A 880 -18.02 23.20 17.95
C ASP A 880 -18.82 23.32 16.65
N ALA A 881 -19.20 24.54 16.24
CA ALA A 881 -19.84 24.77 14.94
C ALA A 881 -18.93 24.37 13.77
N GLY A 882 -17.63 24.68 13.84
CA GLY A 882 -16.67 24.25 12.83
C GLY A 882 -16.42 22.73 12.84
N LEU A 883 -16.38 22.11 14.02
CA LEU A 883 -16.20 20.66 14.18
C LEU A 883 -17.45 19.84 13.83
N ALA A 884 -18.63 20.46 13.79
CA ALA A 884 -19.85 19.85 13.28
C ALA A 884 -19.83 19.67 11.74
N LEU A 885 -18.92 20.34 11.04
CA LEU A 885 -18.75 20.20 9.59
C LEU A 885 -17.92 18.95 9.27
N GLU A 886 -18.33 18.19 8.25
CA GLU A 886 -17.57 17.04 7.75
C GLU A 886 -16.33 17.52 6.99
N PRO A 887 -15.10 17.30 7.52
CA PRO A 887 -13.89 17.82 6.91
C PRO A 887 -13.65 17.16 5.54
N SER A 888 -13.26 17.97 4.55
CA SER A 888 -12.62 17.43 3.36
C SER A 888 -11.20 16.95 3.70
N ASP A 889 -10.58 16.13 2.85
CA ASP A 889 -9.19 15.71 3.07
C ASP A 889 -8.22 16.91 3.08
N ALA A 890 -8.55 17.99 2.36
CA ALA A 890 -7.77 19.23 2.37
C ALA A 890 -7.96 20.06 3.65
N ASP A 891 -9.15 19.98 4.27
CA ASP A 891 -9.50 20.68 5.50
C ASP A 891 -9.17 19.88 6.76
N LEU A 892 -8.69 18.66 6.60
CA LEU A 892 -8.44 17.73 7.68
C LEU A 892 -7.44 18.30 8.69
N GLY A 893 -6.35 18.91 8.21
CA GLY A 893 -5.39 19.63 9.06
C GLY A 893 -6.00 20.81 9.82
N LEU A 894 -6.96 21.53 9.21
CA LEU A 894 -7.68 22.62 9.87
C LEU A 894 -8.67 22.09 10.93
N SER A 895 -9.33 20.96 10.64
CA SER A 895 -10.20 20.27 11.61
C SER A 895 -9.41 19.79 12.83
N LEU A 896 -8.19 19.26 12.63
CA LEU A 896 -7.25 18.94 13.70
C LEU A 896 -6.92 20.18 14.54
N GLN A 897 -6.61 21.29 13.87
CA GLN A 897 -6.24 22.52 14.55
C GLN A 897 -7.39 23.12 15.36
N LEU A 898 -8.62 23.09 14.83
CA LEU A 898 -9.85 23.47 15.52
C LEU A 898 -10.04 22.64 16.79
N ARG A 899 -9.94 21.31 16.68
CA ARG A 899 -10.11 20.39 17.81
C ARG A 899 -9.03 20.56 18.87
N SER A 900 -7.76 20.59 18.46
CA SER A 900 -6.63 20.81 19.37
C SER A 900 -6.79 22.12 20.15
N SER A 901 -7.20 23.19 19.46
CA SER A 901 -7.40 24.50 20.10
C SER A 901 -8.58 24.46 21.07
N ARG A 902 -9.69 23.80 20.71
CA ARG A 902 -10.85 23.59 21.58
C ARG A 902 -10.45 22.81 22.84
N ASP A 903 -9.76 21.69 22.69
CA ASP A 903 -9.39 20.80 23.80
C ASP A 903 -8.36 21.45 24.72
N GLU A 904 -7.39 22.18 24.18
CA GLU A 904 -6.47 22.99 24.99
C GLU A 904 -7.21 24.05 25.80
N LEU A 905 -8.21 24.70 25.20
CA LEU A 905 -9.02 25.69 25.88
C LEU A 905 -9.83 25.05 27.03
N CYS A 906 -10.45 23.90 26.80
CA CYS A 906 -11.13 23.11 27.84
C CYS A 906 -10.16 22.70 28.96
N ALA A 907 -8.97 22.20 28.63
CA ALA A 907 -7.98 21.74 29.60
C ALA A 907 -7.41 22.87 30.46
N ARG A 908 -7.16 24.06 29.88
CA ARG A 908 -6.68 25.25 30.61
C ARG A 908 -7.76 25.84 31.54
N ARG A 909 -9.03 25.53 31.29
CA ARG A 909 -10.19 26.09 31.99
C ARG A 909 -11.16 24.99 32.41
N SER A 910 -10.72 24.16 33.36
CA SER A 910 -11.54 23.12 33.99
C SER A 910 -12.89 23.69 34.45
N GLY A 911 -13.99 23.22 33.85
CA GLY A 911 -15.36 23.67 34.14
C GLY A 911 -16.11 24.32 32.98
N LEU A 912 -15.47 24.58 31.83
CA LEU A 912 -16.15 25.12 30.62
C LEU A 912 -16.67 24.05 29.66
N CYS A 913 -16.15 22.82 29.76
CA CYS A 913 -16.50 21.70 28.89
C CYS A 913 -16.94 20.51 29.78
N PRO A 914 -17.93 19.71 29.35
CA PRO A 914 -18.41 18.55 30.10
C PRO A 914 -17.34 17.49 30.36
#